data_AF-A2F549-F1
#
_entry.id   AF-A2F549-F1
#
_cell.length_a   1.000
_cell.length_b   1.000
_cell.length_c   1.000
_cell.angle_alpha   90.00
_cell.angle_beta   90.00
_cell.angle_gamma   90.00
#
_symmetry.space_group_name_H-M   'P 1'
#
loop_
_entity.id
_entity.type
_entity.pdbx_description
1 polymer ?
#
loop_
_entity_poly.entity_id
_entity_poly.type
_entity_poly.pdbx_seq_one_letter_code
_entity_poly.pdbx_strand_id
1 'polypeptide(L)'
;MEPEQNQGNPNGDAQAKSDKNHQKPPQNVKKQKNQKETNQNPEEKQEKRFQVNELVELGPEDSIKRSLYGMKRDNVPYINYSRYCEDIKDKISQVQMLEQPEFKTIDFKEYIKVIMPYLDATPEDEILANPDHDFVNYIKEISKLIPTEFYGPLQKFWHPVYTVTSSKDHDFAYFMAKFLRASADPTKLARILAKVVFKDTIKNKSSTSRIVRAMSACTFEKKKATKWAIINQDSQFYLIGVKDKELVVQAEGLVKEVIRTKTGDGISVIGLNGKPICKNLVLKDPQHILSWIRCMNDPIPFYNFMSSIIEPYPDQVYQAIYAAVTHSDFVYVRTLFELVPPDHQQSLILMRSLFNIFCYAGKINQFYQLVVLKFFESNPDITAPYHLKNLVNVVFMKSCGNYMNFMKTLVKYIDDSNVNVDDKSSIDKSVVLLTTVIKIISQSYIYVSPELHHLLSIVKEVASLHHNNLGSLYDLISELFLLGPVSDMILNPEAILKVQVAHKEIFKPLILQLRKVFRLGLLDRHLSDINDRLEKHTYDKLFEFIMYISDFDYEILPDYTEGMTEISRLARDIDVIFVAITKLGAHFSKALIRTDREPYSPCGYNFIVLLSRFFVHWNDPEVLRARNTKLLPAEAVIDRDGTVRRIVPITPDMELKPGVKMYKKIKRPDNILINDVVKPNDGSPRKGSPRILKKIKNADSEKKPGYVIKVEKSDKKIDTRQRVIATEV
;
A
#
# COMPACT_ATOMS: atom_id res chain seq x y z
N MET A 1 51.76 -18.03 0.11
CA MET A 1 52.51 -19.30 0.18
C MET A 1 51.48 -20.41 0.17
N GLU A 2 51.50 -21.18 -0.91
CA GLU A 2 50.85 -22.48 -1.18
C GLU A 2 51.92 -23.29 -1.95
N PRO A 3 51.77 -24.60 -2.25
CA PRO A 3 50.80 -25.61 -1.77
C PRO A 3 51.51 -26.92 -1.30
N GLU A 4 50.75 -28.00 -1.04
CA GLU A 4 50.95 -29.40 -1.57
C GLU A 4 49.85 -30.34 -0.99
N GLN A 5 49.02 -31.03 -1.80
CA GLN A 5 49.15 -32.43 -2.32
C GLN A 5 49.09 -33.53 -1.23
N ASN A 6 48.39 -34.68 -1.32
CA ASN A 6 47.87 -35.56 -2.41
C ASN A 6 46.49 -36.15 -2.03
N GLN A 7 45.53 -36.46 -2.93
CA GLN A 7 45.39 -37.60 -3.89
C GLN A 7 45.43 -39.03 -3.31
N GLY A 8 44.39 -39.84 -3.60
CA GLY A 8 44.36 -41.29 -3.33
C GLY A 8 42.96 -41.95 -3.29
N ASN A 9 42.54 -42.61 -4.37
CA ASN A 9 41.34 -43.48 -4.54
C ASN A 9 41.84 -44.91 -4.90
N PRO A 10 41.05 -45.99 -5.19
CA PRO A 10 39.63 -46.31 -4.92
C PRO A 10 39.36 -47.78 -4.44
N ASN A 11 38.07 -48.12 -4.23
CA ASN A 11 37.33 -49.40 -4.43
C ASN A 11 37.86 -50.80 -3.98
N GLY A 12 36.92 -51.60 -3.42
CA GLY A 12 37.01 -53.08 -3.35
C GLY A 12 35.77 -53.75 -2.70
N ASP A 13 35.00 -54.52 -3.48
CA ASP A 13 33.82 -55.29 -3.03
C ASP A 13 34.15 -56.67 -2.41
N ALA A 14 33.31 -57.18 -1.48
CA ALA A 14 32.63 -58.50 -1.57
C ALA A 14 32.00 -59.02 -0.25
N GLN A 15 30.71 -59.42 -0.32
CA GLN A 15 29.98 -60.61 0.22
C GLN A 15 30.48 -61.37 1.50
N ALA A 16 29.67 -62.04 2.36
CA ALA A 16 28.35 -62.66 2.15
C ALA A 16 27.53 -62.97 3.46
N LYS A 17 26.19 -62.96 3.31
CA LYS A 17 25.10 -63.83 3.86
C LYS A 17 25.16 -64.50 5.26
N SER A 18 24.12 -64.24 6.06
CA SER A 18 23.26 -65.24 6.76
C SER A 18 21.99 -64.57 7.34
N ASP A 19 20.84 -65.22 7.62
CA ASP A 19 20.10 -66.23 6.84
C ASP A 19 18.56 -65.94 6.84
N LYS A 20 17.79 -66.41 7.84
CA LYS A 20 16.30 -66.38 7.82
C LYS A 20 15.64 -66.14 9.19
N ASN A 21 14.45 -65.50 9.19
CA ASN A 21 13.23 -66.17 9.68
C ASN A 21 11.90 -65.52 9.23
N HIS A 22 10.82 -66.31 9.23
CA HIS A 22 9.47 -65.94 8.77
C HIS A 22 8.63 -65.17 9.81
N GLN A 23 7.67 -64.36 9.35
CA GLN A 23 6.27 -64.43 9.81
C GLN A 23 5.27 -63.77 8.84
N LYS A 24 3.99 -64.19 8.92
CA LYS A 24 2.89 -63.86 7.97
C LYS A 24 2.19 -62.53 8.31
N PRO A 25 1.54 -61.86 7.33
CA PRO A 25 0.70 -60.69 7.58
C PRO A 25 -0.77 -61.07 7.90
N PRO A 26 -1.46 -60.34 8.80
CA PRO A 26 -2.91 -60.32 8.88
C PRO A 26 -3.52 -59.16 8.07
N GLN A 27 -4.67 -59.43 7.45
CA GLN A 27 -5.48 -58.45 6.71
C GLN A 27 -6.42 -57.63 7.62
N ASN A 28 -7.02 -56.58 7.03
CA ASN A 28 -8.26 -55.92 7.46
C ASN A 28 -8.26 -55.10 8.76
N VAL A 29 -8.20 -53.76 8.61
CA VAL A 29 -8.91 -52.82 9.50
C VAL A 29 -9.85 -51.96 8.64
N LYS A 30 -11.14 -51.97 9.00
CA LYS A 30 -12.19 -51.22 8.29
C LYS A 30 -12.12 -49.71 8.59
N LYS A 31 -12.53 -48.92 7.60
CA LYS A 31 -12.71 -47.46 7.69
C LYS A 31 -13.67 -47.09 8.82
N GLN A 32 -13.28 -46.14 9.68
CA GLN A 32 -14.20 -45.18 10.29
C GLN A 32 -13.72 -43.77 9.96
N LYS A 33 -14.39 -43.11 9.00
CA LYS A 33 -14.31 -41.67 8.82
C LYS A 33 -15.23 -41.03 9.86
N ASN A 34 -14.66 -40.42 10.91
CA ASN A 34 -15.42 -39.49 11.74
C ASN A 34 -15.20 -38.06 11.27
N GLN A 35 -16.31 -37.35 11.04
CA GLN A 35 -16.31 -35.94 10.67
C GLN A 35 -15.80 -35.09 11.85
N LYS A 36 -14.74 -34.32 11.60
CA LYS A 36 -14.43 -33.08 12.33
C LYS A 36 -14.14 -31.99 11.31
N GLU A 37 -15.17 -31.59 10.56
CA GLU A 37 -15.14 -30.27 9.94
C GLU A 37 -15.29 -29.24 11.06
N THR A 38 -14.16 -28.62 11.42
CA THR A 38 -14.14 -27.49 12.33
C THR A 38 -14.75 -26.26 11.66
N ASN A 39 -15.45 -25.44 12.45
CA ASN A 39 -15.89 -24.09 12.06
C ASN A 39 -14.67 -23.19 11.80
N GLN A 40 -14.08 -23.31 10.61
CA GLN A 40 -13.13 -22.32 10.07
C GLN A 40 -13.91 -21.12 9.54
N ASN A 41 -13.40 -19.93 9.83
CA ASN A 41 -13.97 -18.65 9.40
C ASN A 41 -14.14 -18.66 7.86
N PRO A 42 -15.25 -18.13 7.30
CA PRO A 42 -15.39 -17.92 5.86
C PRO A 42 -14.18 -17.25 5.20
N GLU A 43 -13.50 -16.33 5.90
CA GLU A 43 -12.24 -15.71 5.45
C GLU A 43 -11.09 -16.73 5.39
N GLU A 44 -10.87 -17.58 6.41
CA GLU A 44 -9.84 -18.64 6.39
C GLU A 44 -10.05 -19.65 5.24
N LYS A 45 -11.31 -19.86 4.81
CA LYS A 45 -11.64 -20.68 3.63
C LYS A 45 -11.35 -19.97 2.30
N GLN A 46 -11.32 -18.63 2.26
CA GLN A 46 -10.75 -17.88 1.13
C GLN A 46 -9.21 -17.90 1.15
N GLU A 47 -8.60 -17.79 2.34
CA GLU A 47 -7.14 -17.75 2.51
C GLU A 47 -6.45 -19.00 1.95
N LYS A 48 -6.94 -20.21 2.28
CA LYS A 48 -6.37 -21.49 1.80
C LYS A 48 -6.50 -21.75 0.29
N ARG A 49 -7.02 -20.81 -0.51
CA ARG A 49 -7.29 -21.00 -1.95
C ARG A 49 -6.53 -20.08 -2.89
N PHE A 50 -5.98 -18.98 -2.38
CA PHE A 50 -4.84 -18.29 -3.02
C PHE A 50 -3.50 -18.89 -2.59
N GLN A 51 -3.49 -19.74 -1.57
CA GLN A 51 -2.31 -20.45 -1.07
C GLN A 51 -2.05 -21.69 -1.92
N VAL A 52 -1.05 -21.60 -2.82
CA VAL A 52 -0.48 -22.72 -3.59
C VAL A 52 -1.50 -23.45 -4.47
N ASN A 53 -1.86 -22.82 -5.58
CA ASN A 53 -1.84 -23.55 -6.85
C ASN A 53 -0.50 -23.21 -7.53
N GLU A 54 0.00 -24.12 -8.37
CA GLU A 54 1.03 -23.78 -9.35
C GLU A 54 0.53 -22.54 -10.11
N LEU A 55 1.20 -21.39 -9.92
CA LEU A 55 1.21 -20.36 -10.94
C LEU A 55 1.72 -21.09 -12.16
N VAL A 56 0.83 -21.36 -13.13
CA VAL A 56 1.20 -21.99 -14.39
C VAL A 56 2.36 -21.17 -14.91
N GLU A 57 3.56 -21.74 -14.91
CA GLU A 57 4.75 -21.09 -15.44
C GLU A 57 4.49 -20.89 -16.93
N LEU A 58 3.96 -19.71 -17.24
CA LEU A 58 4.10 -19.12 -18.54
C LEU A 58 5.61 -19.01 -18.68
N GLY A 59 6.17 -19.73 -19.66
CA GLY A 59 7.61 -19.86 -19.84
C GLY A 59 8.30 -18.50 -19.91
N PRO A 60 9.64 -18.45 -19.76
CA PRO A 60 10.41 -17.21 -19.68
C PRO A 60 9.88 -16.21 -20.71
N GLU A 61 9.56 -14.98 -20.28
CA GLU A 61 8.90 -14.00 -21.15
C GLU A 61 9.77 -13.72 -22.38
N ASP A 62 9.51 -14.44 -23.48
CA ASP A 62 10.05 -14.18 -24.81
C ASP A 62 9.89 -12.68 -25.05
N SER A 63 11.02 -11.98 -25.20
CA SER A 63 11.11 -10.51 -25.05
C SER A 63 9.97 -9.82 -25.80
N ILE A 64 8.95 -9.36 -25.06
CA ILE A 64 7.71 -8.87 -25.66
C ILE A 64 8.06 -7.67 -26.53
N LYS A 65 7.94 -7.82 -27.86
CA LYS A 65 8.34 -6.80 -28.82
C LYS A 65 7.41 -5.59 -28.65
N ARG A 66 7.93 -4.54 -28.04
CA ARG A 66 7.20 -3.30 -27.75
C ARG A 66 6.70 -2.65 -29.05
N SER A 67 5.47 -2.13 -29.02
CA SER A 67 4.89 -1.39 -30.15
C SER A 67 5.58 -0.04 -30.34
N LEU A 68 5.42 0.58 -31.52
CA LEU A 68 5.91 1.93 -31.76
C LEU A 68 5.19 2.95 -30.85
N TYR A 69 3.96 2.67 -30.43
CA TYR A 69 3.25 3.45 -29.41
C TYR A 69 3.96 3.37 -28.05
N GLY A 70 4.31 2.17 -27.59
CA GLY A 70 5.04 1.96 -26.33
C GLY A 70 6.42 2.64 -26.35
N MET A 71 7.21 2.39 -27.40
CA MET A 71 8.55 2.99 -27.57
C MET A 71 8.56 4.53 -27.54
N LYS A 72 7.47 5.17 -27.99
CA LYS A 72 7.30 6.63 -27.91
C LYS A 72 7.07 7.15 -26.50
N ARG A 73 6.58 6.33 -25.56
CA ARG A 73 6.39 6.70 -24.15
C ARG A 73 7.66 6.48 -23.32
N ASP A 74 8.53 5.57 -23.75
CA ASP A 74 9.82 5.25 -23.11
C ASP A 74 10.84 6.38 -23.12
N ASN A 75 10.54 7.50 -23.77
CA ASN A 75 11.39 8.69 -23.82
C ASN A 75 10.66 9.98 -23.40
N VAL A 76 9.45 9.87 -22.84
CA VAL A 76 8.65 11.02 -22.41
C VAL A 76 8.61 11.05 -20.88
N PRO A 77 9.08 12.13 -20.23
CA PRO A 77 9.05 12.22 -18.78
C PRO A 77 7.63 12.48 -18.26
N TYR A 78 7.34 11.99 -17.06
CA TYR A 78 6.09 12.31 -16.35
C TYR A 78 6.18 13.69 -15.68
N ILE A 79 7.32 13.95 -15.02
CA ILE A 79 7.68 15.22 -14.41
C ILE A 79 8.62 15.96 -15.38
N ASN A 80 8.14 17.04 -16.01
CA ASN A 80 8.96 17.85 -16.90
C ASN A 80 9.50 19.08 -16.15
N TYR A 81 10.62 18.89 -15.44
CA TYR A 81 11.27 19.92 -14.64
C TYR A 81 11.66 21.20 -15.41
N SER A 82 11.74 21.15 -16.75
CA SER A 82 12.05 22.34 -17.57
C SER A 82 10.95 23.41 -17.58
N ARG A 83 9.68 23.02 -17.32
CA ARG A 83 8.49 23.89 -17.39
C ARG A 83 7.71 23.85 -16.08
N TYR A 84 7.34 25.00 -15.53
CA TYR A 84 6.36 25.10 -14.44
C TYR A 84 4.93 25.05 -14.99
N CYS A 85 4.00 24.46 -14.25
CA CYS A 85 2.57 24.55 -14.57
C CYS A 85 2.14 26.04 -14.66
N GLU A 86 1.27 26.39 -15.60
CA GLU A 86 0.99 27.81 -15.90
C GLU A 86 0.39 28.56 -14.69
N ASP A 87 -0.49 27.94 -13.90
CA ASP A 87 -1.16 28.52 -12.70
C ASP A 87 -0.21 28.98 -11.56
N ILE A 88 1.06 28.57 -11.61
CA ILE A 88 2.09 28.86 -10.61
C ILE A 88 3.34 29.52 -11.18
N LYS A 89 3.51 29.52 -12.51
CA LYS A 89 4.69 30.00 -13.22
C LYS A 89 5.01 31.47 -12.90
N ASP A 90 3.99 32.33 -12.89
CA ASP A 90 4.12 33.74 -12.54
C ASP A 90 4.47 33.93 -11.06
N LYS A 91 3.81 33.18 -10.17
CA LYS A 91 4.07 33.22 -8.71
C LYS A 91 5.52 32.82 -8.43
N ILE A 92 5.98 31.69 -8.95
CA ILE A 92 7.37 31.25 -8.82
C ILE A 92 8.31 32.30 -9.41
N SER A 93 8.00 32.90 -10.56
CA SER A 93 8.84 33.94 -11.16
C SER A 93 8.97 35.19 -10.28
N GLN A 94 7.88 35.61 -9.62
CA GLN A 94 7.82 36.78 -8.73
C GLN A 94 8.54 36.57 -7.38
N VAL A 95 8.70 35.34 -6.92
CA VAL A 95 9.47 35.03 -5.69
C VAL A 95 10.92 35.46 -5.90
N GLN A 96 11.30 36.61 -5.33
CA GLN A 96 12.70 36.95 -5.14
C GLN A 96 13.34 35.83 -4.31
N MET A 97 14.56 35.40 -4.64
CA MET A 97 15.24 34.43 -3.76
C MET A 97 15.31 35.05 -2.38
N LEU A 98 14.73 34.34 -1.42
CA LEU A 98 14.43 34.84 -0.09
C LEU A 98 15.60 35.64 0.50
N GLU A 99 15.33 36.86 0.95
CA GLU A 99 16.15 37.57 1.93
C GLU A 99 16.04 36.80 3.27
N GLN A 100 16.73 35.66 3.33
CA GLN A 100 16.77 34.73 4.46
C GLN A 100 18.22 34.45 4.84
N PRO A 101 18.45 34.02 6.10
CA PRO A 101 19.53 34.57 6.92
C PRO A 101 20.90 34.34 6.29
N GLU A 102 21.69 35.41 6.25
CA GLU A 102 23.01 35.49 5.62
C GLU A 102 23.83 34.22 5.87
N PHE A 103 23.98 33.36 4.85
CA PHE A 103 24.85 32.20 4.95
C PHE A 103 26.29 32.69 4.91
N LYS A 104 26.89 32.94 6.08
CA LYS A 104 28.28 33.42 6.21
C LYS A 104 28.59 34.61 5.27
N THR A 105 27.70 35.60 5.17
CA THR A 105 27.79 36.78 4.26
C THR A 105 27.69 36.50 2.74
N ILE A 106 27.32 35.29 2.31
CA ILE A 106 27.18 34.89 0.89
C ILE A 106 25.68 34.83 0.51
N ASP A 107 25.30 35.43 -0.63
CA ASP A 107 23.95 35.28 -1.24
C ASP A 107 23.70 33.80 -1.57
N PHE A 108 22.50 33.31 -1.22
CA PHE A 108 22.04 31.97 -1.54
C PHE A 108 22.17 31.63 -3.04
N LYS A 109 22.06 32.63 -3.94
CA LYS A 109 22.35 32.45 -5.38
C LYS A 109 23.79 32.01 -5.66
N GLU A 110 24.76 32.67 -5.03
CA GLU A 110 26.17 32.28 -5.18
C GLU A 110 26.40 30.91 -4.55
N TYR A 111 25.71 30.62 -3.45
CA TYR A 111 25.76 29.31 -2.82
C TYR A 111 25.27 28.17 -3.74
N ILE A 112 24.17 28.37 -4.48
CA ILE A 112 23.70 27.43 -5.51
C ILE A 112 24.77 27.19 -6.59
N LYS A 113 25.48 28.24 -7.03
CA LYS A 113 26.57 28.08 -8.02
C LYS A 113 27.74 27.25 -7.49
N VAL A 114 27.96 27.20 -6.18
CA VAL A 114 29.00 26.37 -5.55
C VAL A 114 28.57 24.90 -5.47
N ILE A 115 27.36 24.62 -4.99
CA ILE A 115 26.92 23.23 -4.77
C ILE A 115 26.37 22.54 -6.02
N MET A 116 25.78 23.25 -6.97
CA MET A 116 25.13 22.61 -8.12
C MET A 116 26.13 21.86 -9.01
N PRO A 117 27.34 22.39 -9.31
CA PRO A 117 28.36 21.63 -10.02
C PRO A 117 28.74 20.31 -9.34
N TYR A 118 28.83 20.29 -7.99
CA TYR A 118 29.07 19.06 -7.22
C TYR A 118 27.87 18.09 -7.35
N LEU A 119 26.65 18.58 -7.14
CA LEU A 119 25.43 17.77 -7.22
C LEU A 119 25.18 17.21 -8.62
N ASP A 120 25.49 17.95 -9.68
CA ASP A 120 25.33 17.51 -11.06
C ASP A 120 26.45 16.55 -11.48
N ALA A 121 27.71 16.80 -11.10
CA ALA A 121 28.85 15.97 -11.49
C ALA A 121 28.97 14.65 -10.70
N THR A 122 28.66 14.64 -9.40
CA THR A 122 28.86 13.47 -8.54
C THR A 122 27.69 12.47 -8.63
N PRO A 123 27.93 11.15 -8.66
CA PRO A 123 26.88 10.12 -8.59
C PRO A 123 26.06 10.19 -7.29
N GLU A 124 24.79 9.77 -7.36
CA GLU A 124 23.87 9.80 -6.20
C GLU A 124 24.41 9.01 -5.00
N ASP A 125 24.89 7.79 -5.22
CA ASP A 125 25.38 6.91 -4.14
C ASP A 125 26.62 7.47 -3.45
N GLU A 126 27.48 8.19 -4.19
CA GLU A 126 28.67 8.84 -3.63
C GLU A 126 28.28 10.08 -2.79
N ILE A 127 27.33 10.90 -3.26
CA ILE A 127 26.78 12.03 -2.50
C ILE A 127 26.12 11.54 -1.20
N LEU A 128 25.44 10.40 -1.22
CA LEU A 128 24.77 9.85 -0.04
C LEU A 128 25.73 9.16 0.93
N ALA A 129 26.79 8.50 0.44
CA ALA A 129 27.77 7.81 1.27
C ALA A 129 28.82 8.77 1.88
N ASN A 130 29.33 9.71 1.08
CA ASN A 130 30.41 10.64 1.44
C ASN A 130 30.05 12.08 1.02
N PRO A 131 29.01 12.68 1.62
CA PRO A 131 28.57 14.03 1.25
C PRO A 131 29.65 15.08 1.55
N ASP A 132 29.90 15.96 0.59
CA ASP A 132 30.81 17.10 0.76
C ASP A 132 30.42 17.99 1.97
N HIS A 133 31.42 18.59 2.61
CA HIS A 133 31.22 19.39 3.82
C HIS A 133 30.29 20.59 3.60
N ASP A 134 30.39 21.28 2.47
CA ASP A 134 29.54 22.42 2.16
C ASP A 134 28.14 21.94 1.78
N PHE A 135 27.99 20.83 1.04
CA PHE A 135 26.68 20.20 0.85
C PHE A 135 26.02 19.78 2.18
N VAL A 136 26.76 19.19 3.13
CA VAL A 136 26.25 18.86 4.46
C VAL A 136 25.78 20.10 5.22
N ASN A 137 26.50 21.22 5.11
CA ASN A 137 26.12 22.46 5.78
C ASN A 137 24.90 23.13 5.13
N TYR A 138 24.82 23.11 3.81
CA TYR A 138 23.65 23.54 3.05
C TYR A 138 22.37 22.85 3.49
N ILE A 139 22.40 21.51 3.53
CA ILE A 139 21.26 20.71 3.94
C ILE A 139 20.87 21.01 5.39
N LYS A 140 21.83 21.16 6.32
CA LYS A 140 21.54 21.57 7.70
C LYS A 140 20.80 22.91 7.78
N GLU A 141 21.15 23.89 6.95
CA GLU A 141 20.45 25.18 6.95
C GLU A 141 19.07 25.08 6.29
N ILE A 142 18.93 24.40 5.14
CA ILE A 142 17.61 24.12 4.53
C ILE A 142 16.69 23.42 5.53
N SER A 143 17.17 22.40 6.26
CA SER A 143 16.36 21.71 7.27
C SER A 143 15.86 22.63 8.40
N LYS A 144 16.54 23.75 8.69
CA LYS A 144 16.04 24.75 9.66
C LYS A 144 14.93 25.64 9.10
N LEU A 145 14.85 25.78 7.77
CA LEU A 145 13.80 26.54 7.09
C LEU A 145 12.49 25.76 6.95
N ILE A 146 12.41 24.54 7.46
CA ILE A 146 11.22 23.68 7.41
C ILE A 146 10.55 23.65 8.80
N PRO A 147 9.42 24.37 8.99
CA PRO A 147 8.59 24.30 10.19
C PRO A 147 8.26 22.87 10.62
N THR A 148 8.35 22.62 11.93
CA THR A 148 8.04 21.32 12.56
C THR A 148 6.59 20.88 12.36
N GLU A 149 5.72 21.85 12.11
CA GLU A 149 4.28 21.71 11.92
C GLU A 149 3.97 20.97 10.62
N PHE A 150 4.84 21.04 9.61
CA PHE A 150 4.63 20.46 8.27
C PHE A 150 4.81 18.95 8.24
N TYR A 151 5.57 18.39 9.17
CA TYR A 151 5.86 16.95 9.23
C TYR A 151 4.59 16.12 9.42
N GLY A 152 3.64 16.61 10.23
CA GLY A 152 2.37 15.95 10.47
C GLY A 152 1.51 15.82 9.20
N PRO A 153 1.15 16.94 8.54
CA PRO A 153 0.42 16.94 7.27
C PRO A 153 1.12 16.16 6.15
N LEU A 154 2.44 16.34 5.97
CA LEU A 154 3.20 15.63 4.94
C LEU A 154 3.19 14.10 5.14
N GLN A 155 3.16 13.60 6.37
CA GLN A 155 3.04 12.16 6.64
C GLN A 155 1.59 11.64 6.54
N LYS A 156 0.61 12.44 6.96
CA LYS A 156 -0.76 11.96 7.20
C LYS A 156 -1.67 12.04 5.97
N PHE A 157 -1.47 13.00 5.08
CA PHE A 157 -2.37 13.22 3.95
C PHE A 157 -1.80 12.64 2.65
N TRP A 158 -2.70 12.15 1.81
CA TRP A 158 -2.39 11.84 0.42
C TRP A 158 -3.39 12.55 -0.51
N HIS A 159 -2.96 13.23 -1.58
CA HIS A 159 -1.55 13.61 -1.82
C HIS A 159 -0.97 14.44 -0.65
N PRO A 160 0.37 14.54 -0.53
CA PRO A 160 0.98 15.31 0.53
C PRO A 160 0.49 16.76 0.51
N VAL A 161 0.31 17.36 1.69
CA VAL A 161 -0.19 18.73 1.83
C VAL A 161 0.86 19.59 2.49
N TYR A 162 1.13 20.75 1.89
CA TYR A 162 1.95 21.80 2.47
C TYR A 162 1.04 22.80 3.17
N THR A 163 0.98 22.75 4.50
CA THR A 163 0.18 23.68 5.31
C THR A 163 0.87 25.03 5.37
N VAL A 164 0.31 26.03 4.70
CA VAL A 164 0.83 27.39 4.72
C VAL A 164 0.35 28.09 5.99
N THR A 165 1.28 28.49 6.85
CA THR A 165 1.03 29.29 8.07
C THR A 165 1.52 30.73 7.91
N SER A 166 2.48 30.97 7.02
CA SER A 166 3.03 32.28 6.67
C SER A 166 3.32 32.40 5.16
N SER A 167 3.48 33.61 4.64
CA SER A 167 3.90 33.83 3.24
C SER A 167 5.28 33.25 2.94
N LYS A 168 6.19 33.25 3.92
CA LYS A 168 7.56 32.71 3.78
C LYS A 168 7.56 31.21 3.48
N ASP A 169 6.50 30.51 3.88
CA ASP A 169 6.34 29.07 3.64
C ASP A 169 6.13 28.81 2.14
N HIS A 170 5.29 29.61 1.47
CA HIS A 170 5.13 29.57 0.02
C HIS A 170 6.45 29.85 -0.70
N ASP A 171 7.16 30.90 -0.28
CA ASP A 171 8.43 31.30 -0.87
C ASP A 171 9.47 30.18 -0.76
N PHE A 172 9.51 29.43 0.35
CA PHE A 172 10.39 28.26 0.51
C PHE A 172 10.04 27.14 -0.48
N ALA A 173 8.77 26.77 -0.63
CA ALA A 173 8.36 25.74 -1.59
C ALA A 173 8.67 26.15 -3.05
N TYR A 174 8.40 27.41 -3.40
CA TYR A 174 8.74 27.96 -4.72
C TYR A 174 10.25 28.10 -4.94
N PHE A 175 11.01 28.40 -3.90
CA PHE A 175 12.47 28.39 -3.92
C PHE A 175 13.01 26.97 -4.20
N MET A 176 12.52 25.95 -3.49
CA MET A 176 12.94 24.57 -3.73
C MET A 176 12.58 24.08 -5.13
N ALA A 177 11.47 24.57 -5.71
CA ALA A 177 11.13 24.35 -7.12
C ALA A 177 12.16 24.99 -8.07
N LYS A 178 12.60 26.23 -7.81
CA LYS A 178 13.70 26.85 -8.58
C LYS A 178 15.00 26.06 -8.47
N PHE A 179 15.31 25.53 -7.29
CA PHE A 179 16.51 24.75 -7.05
C PHE A 179 16.49 23.43 -7.86
N LEU A 180 15.38 22.69 -7.85
CA LEU A 180 15.19 21.50 -8.69
C LEU A 180 15.36 21.82 -10.18
N ARG A 181 14.74 22.89 -10.68
CA ARG A 181 14.81 23.30 -12.09
C ARG A 181 16.21 23.75 -12.54
N ALA A 182 17.08 24.16 -11.61
CA ALA A 182 18.40 24.68 -11.92
C ALA A 182 19.48 23.59 -12.10
N SER A 183 19.19 22.35 -11.72
CA SER A 183 20.10 21.20 -11.88
C SER A 183 20.11 20.67 -13.32
N ALA A 184 21.24 20.14 -13.76
CA ALA A 184 21.35 19.38 -15.01
C ALA A 184 20.64 18.02 -14.93
N ASP A 185 20.51 17.43 -13.73
CA ASP A 185 19.68 16.24 -13.46
C ASP A 185 18.72 16.48 -12.28
N PRO A 186 17.59 17.16 -12.52
CA PRO A 186 16.58 17.44 -11.50
C PRO A 186 16.00 16.18 -10.84
N THR A 187 15.99 15.03 -11.53
CA THR A 187 15.46 13.78 -11.00
C THR A 187 16.43 13.16 -9.99
N LYS A 188 17.74 13.15 -10.27
CA LYS A 188 18.78 12.80 -9.29
C LYS A 188 18.74 13.74 -8.09
N LEU A 189 18.69 15.05 -8.33
CA LEU A 189 18.60 16.04 -7.24
C LEU A 189 17.35 15.83 -6.38
N ALA A 190 16.19 15.55 -6.98
CA ALA A 190 14.96 15.24 -6.27
C ALA A 190 15.11 14.04 -5.32
N ARG A 191 15.74 12.93 -5.76
CA ARG A 191 15.98 11.76 -4.91
C ARG A 191 16.98 12.01 -3.78
N ILE A 192 18.05 12.76 -4.06
CA ILE A 192 19.01 13.19 -3.02
C ILE A 192 18.27 14.00 -1.95
N LEU A 193 17.53 15.03 -2.36
CA LEU A 193 16.78 15.89 -1.43
C LEU A 193 15.71 15.12 -0.64
N ALA A 194 15.05 14.14 -1.26
CA ALA A 194 14.10 13.26 -0.57
C ALA A 194 14.74 12.47 0.58
N LYS A 195 16.02 12.12 0.47
CA LYS A 195 16.77 11.38 1.48
C LYS A 195 17.39 12.28 2.56
N VAL A 196 17.81 13.50 2.22
CA VAL A 196 18.65 14.33 3.12
C VAL A 196 17.97 15.57 3.72
N VAL A 197 17.01 16.21 3.05
CA VAL A 197 16.43 17.50 3.49
C VAL A 197 15.62 17.34 4.78
N PHE A 198 14.89 16.25 4.89
CA PHE A 198 14.14 15.89 6.08
C PHE A 198 14.98 14.92 6.91
N LYS A 199 15.84 15.48 7.77
CA LYS A 199 16.57 14.73 8.81
C LYS A 199 15.59 13.91 9.66
N ASP A 200 16.06 12.80 10.24
CA ASP A 200 15.32 12.00 11.24
C ASP A 200 14.74 12.89 12.36
N THR A 201 13.49 13.31 12.21
CA THR A 201 12.72 14.04 13.22
C THR A 201 12.10 13.13 14.26
N ILE A 202 12.34 11.82 14.12
CA ILE A 202 11.85 10.77 15.00
C ILE A 202 12.79 10.67 16.21
N LYS A 203 12.67 11.66 17.10
CA LYS A 203 13.49 11.80 18.33
C LYS A 203 13.33 10.64 19.32
N ASN A 204 12.23 9.90 19.24
CA ASN A 204 11.94 8.73 20.09
C ASN A 204 11.89 7.51 19.18
N LYS A 205 12.72 6.49 19.41
CA LYS A 205 12.77 5.28 18.58
C LYS A 205 11.76 4.22 19.05
N SER A 206 11.19 3.45 18.12
CA SER A 206 10.31 2.31 18.42
C SER A 206 10.99 1.22 19.24
N SER A 207 12.32 1.17 19.19
CA SER A 207 13.14 0.20 19.92
C SER A 207 12.86 0.26 21.42
N THR A 208 12.56 1.41 22.01
CA THR A 208 12.12 1.54 23.41
C THR A 208 10.59 1.58 23.54
N SER A 209 9.98 0.53 24.10
CA SER A 209 8.52 0.50 24.32
C SER A 209 8.09 1.53 25.37
N ARG A 210 7.03 2.27 25.11
CA ARG A 210 6.42 3.23 26.06
C ARG A 210 5.40 2.59 27.01
N ILE A 211 5.26 1.27 26.99
CA ILE A 211 4.22 0.54 27.73
C ILE A 211 4.84 -0.43 28.73
N VAL A 212 5.87 -1.17 28.30
CA VAL A 212 6.60 -2.12 29.14
C VAL A 212 8.11 -1.83 29.14
N ARG A 213 8.74 -1.96 30.32
CA ARG A 213 10.20 -1.91 30.51
C ARG A 213 10.84 -3.28 30.32
N ALA A 214 10.16 -4.32 30.78
CA ALA A 214 10.59 -5.71 30.65
C ALA A 214 9.38 -6.63 30.59
N MET A 215 9.52 -7.73 29.85
CA MET A 215 8.47 -8.71 29.66
C MET A 215 9.08 -10.07 29.33
N SER A 216 8.61 -11.17 29.90
CA SER A 216 9.10 -12.50 29.54
C SER A 216 8.18 -13.61 30.00
N ALA A 217 8.18 -14.67 29.20
CA ALA A 217 7.85 -16.01 29.63
C ALA A 217 8.77 -16.46 30.77
N CYS A 218 8.21 -17.02 31.83
CA CYS A 218 8.95 -17.52 32.98
C CYS A 218 8.30 -18.75 33.62
N THR A 219 9.08 -19.48 34.42
CA THR A 219 8.62 -20.54 35.33
C THR A 219 9.23 -20.31 36.72
N PHE A 220 8.85 -21.15 37.68
CA PHE A 220 9.59 -21.30 38.93
C PHE A 220 10.38 -22.60 38.85
N GLU A 221 11.57 -22.66 39.45
CA GLU A 221 12.57 -23.76 39.39
C GLU A 221 12.01 -25.20 39.58
N LYS A 222 10.79 -25.37 40.13
CA LYS A 222 10.14 -26.67 40.38
C LYS A 222 8.71 -26.81 39.83
N LYS A 223 8.19 -25.87 39.02
CA LYS A 223 6.81 -25.92 38.49
C LYS A 223 6.76 -25.76 36.97
N LYS A 224 6.11 -26.72 36.28
CA LYS A 224 5.90 -26.71 34.82
C LYS A 224 4.94 -25.63 34.30
N ALA A 225 4.19 -24.97 35.18
CA ALA A 225 3.22 -23.95 34.78
C ALA A 225 3.93 -22.65 34.39
N THR A 226 3.96 -22.35 33.10
CA THR A 226 4.53 -21.12 32.55
C THR A 226 3.66 -19.91 32.87
N LYS A 227 4.32 -18.76 33.06
CA LYS A 227 3.70 -17.49 33.46
C LYS A 227 4.33 -16.33 32.68
N TRP A 228 3.62 -15.21 32.62
CA TRP A 228 4.15 -13.94 32.16
C TRP A 228 4.67 -13.12 33.34
N ALA A 229 5.90 -12.64 33.24
CA ALA A 229 6.46 -11.61 34.11
C ALA A 229 6.55 -10.32 33.31
N ILE A 230 6.03 -9.21 33.85
CA ILE A 230 5.95 -7.90 33.18
C ILE A 230 6.38 -6.81 34.17
N ILE A 231 7.12 -5.81 33.71
CA ILE A 231 7.32 -4.52 34.39
C ILE A 231 6.84 -3.43 33.42
N ASN A 232 5.87 -2.61 33.84
CA ASN A 232 5.36 -1.50 33.03
C ASN A 232 6.31 -0.26 33.09
N GLN A 233 6.00 0.82 32.38
CA GLN A 233 6.83 2.04 32.44
C GLN A 233 6.85 2.71 33.82
N ASP A 234 5.76 2.61 34.59
CA ASP A 234 5.62 3.12 35.96
C ASP A 234 6.34 2.27 37.02
N SER A 235 7.16 1.30 36.61
CA SER A 235 7.88 0.39 37.50
C SER A 235 6.99 -0.54 38.33
N GLN A 236 5.72 -0.73 37.95
CA GLN A 236 4.85 -1.74 38.53
C GLN A 236 5.13 -3.10 37.88
N PHE A 237 5.44 -4.10 38.71
CA PHE A 237 5.59 -5.50 38.31
C PHE A 237 4.24 -6.23 38.33
N TYR A 238 4.07 -7.16 37.40
CA TYR A 238 2.99 -8.14 37.38
C TYR A 238 3.53 -9.53 37.06
N LEU A 239 3.13 -10.52 37.85
CA LEU A 239 3.29 -11.94 37.55
C LEU A 239 1.91 -12.51 37.22
N ILE A 240 1.68 -12.88 35.97
CA ILE A 240 0.39 -13.33 35.45
C ILE A 240 0.49 -14.82 35.09
N GLY A 241 -0.35 -15.65 35.71
CA GLY A 241 -0.47 -17.06 35.36
C GLY A 241 -1.65 -17.31 34.45
N VAL A 242 -1.52 -18.31 33.57
CA VAL A 242 -2.65 -18.84 32.79
C VAL A 242 -3.38 -19.88 33.64
N LYS A 243 -4.69 -19.71 33.83
CA LYS A 243 -5.56 -20.70 34.48
C LYS A 243 -6.86 -20.80 33.67
N ASP A 244 -7.24 -22.01 33.26
CA ASP A 244 -8.50 -22.25 32.52
C ASP A 244 -8.68 -21.40 31.23
N LYS A 245 -7.55 -21.05 30.59
CA LYS A 245 -7.40 -20.08 29.47
C LYS A 245 -7.63 -18.61 29.80
N GLU A 246 -7.81 -18.26 31.07
CA GLU A 246 -7.86 -16.89 31.56
C GLU A 246 -6.50 -16.46 32.14
N LEU A 247 -6.28 -15.14 32.17
CA LEU A 247 -5.09 -14.52 32.72
C LEU A 247 -5.37 -14.02 34.14
N VAL A 248 -4.64 -14.56 35.12
CA VAL A 248 -4.83 -14.25 36.53
C VAL A 248 -3.54 -13.65 37.10
N VAL A 249 -3.61 -12.44 37.64
CA VAL A 249 -2.50 -11.80 38.38
C VAL A 249 -2.26 -12.59 39.67
N GLN A 250 -1.02 -13.01 39.89
CA GLN A 250 -0.60 -13.83 41.04
C GLN A 250 0.33 -13.09 42.00
N ALA A 251 1.00 -12.05 41.53
CA ALA A 251 1.77 -11.11 42.35
C ALA A 251 1.90 -9.79 41.59
N GLU A 252 1.92 -8.69 42.33
CA GLU A 252 2.18 -7.36 41.77
C GLU A 252 2.89 -6.46 42.80
N GLY A 253 3.44 -5.33 42.35
CA GLY A 253 4.01 -4.30 43.23
C GLY A 253 5.05 -3.41 42.56
N LEU A 254 5.33 -2.26 43.18
CA LEU A 254 6.31 -1.28 42.69
C LEU A 254 7.75 -1.79 42.91
N VAL A 255 8.49 -1.86 41.81
CA VAL A 255 9.86 -2.38 41.73
C VAL A 255 10.89 -1.32 42.10
N LYS A 256 11.84 -1.72 42.94
CA LYS A 256 13.09 -0.98 43.18
C LYS A 256 14.18 -1.44 42.23
N GLU A 257 14.39 -2.75 42.14
CA GLU A 257 15.49 -3.37 41.40
C GLU A 257 15.15 -4.83 41.02
N VAL A 258 15.84 -5.33 40.00
CA VAL A 258 15.79 -6.73 39.58
C VAL A 258 17.19 -7.31 39.73
N ILE A 259 17.32 -8.39 40.49
CA ILE A 259 18.61 -9.02 40.80
C ILE A 259 18.67 -10.43 40.23
N ARG A 260 19.88 -10.91 39.90
CA ARG A 260 20.11 -12.31 39.54
C ARG A 260 19.86 -13.22 40.75
N THR A 261 19.34 -14.42 40.53
CA THR A 261 19.25 -15.43 41.60
C THR A 261 20.65 -15.89 42.03
N LYS A 262 20.75 -16.41 43.26
CA LYS A 262 21.99 -17.04 43.75
C LYS A 262 22.42 -18.26 42.92
N THR A 263 21.45 -18.93 42.27
CA THR A 263 21.68 -20.03 41.33
C THR A 263 22.26 -19.57 39.99
N GLY A 264 22.12 -18.29 39.63
CA GLY A 264 22.55 -17.74 38.34
C GLY A 264 21.53 -17.93 37.21
N ASP A 265 20.61 -18.88 37.33
CA ASP A 265 19.72 -19.29 36.23
C ASP A 265 18.40 -18.51 36.15
N GLY A 266 18.22 -17.48 36.98
CA GLY A 266 16.98 -16.69 37.00
C GLY A 266 17.14 -15.31 37.62
N ILE A 267 15.99 -14.67 37.84
CA ILE A 267 15.86 -13.34 38.44
C ILE A 267 15.00 -13.35 39.72
N SER A 268 15.16 -12.32 40.55
CA SER A 268 14.26 -11.98 41.64
C SER A 268 13.95 -10.49 41.58
N VAL A 269 12.69 -10.14 41.82
CA VAL A 269 12.17 -8.77 41.69
C VAL A 269 11.97 -8.19 43.09
N ILE A 270 12.68 -7.11 43.40
CA ILE A 270 12.71 -6.48 44.73
C ILE A 270 11.84 -5.23 44.71
N GLY A 271 10.92 -5.12 45.68
CA GLY A 271 10.03 -3.97 45.81
C GLY A 271 10.67 -2.79 46.53
N LEU A 272 10.01 -1.62 46.49
CA LEU A 272 10.46 -0.39 47.14
C LEU A 272 10.78 -0.54 48.64
N ASN A 273 10.09 -1.44 49.34
CA ASN A 273 10.33 -1.75 50.76
C ASN A 273 11.53 -2.70 51.01
N GLY A 274 12.34 -2.99 50.00
CA GLY A 274 13.48 -3.91 50.07
C GLY A 274 13.09 -5.39 50.19
N LYS A 275 11.79 -5.72 50.25
CA LYS A 275 11.32 -7.11 50.25
C LYS A 275 11.10 -7.59 48.82
N PRO A 276 11.40 -8.86 48.51
CA PRO A 276 11.15 -9.42 47.19
C PRO A 276 9.65 -9.58 46.93
N ILE A 277 9.17 -8.97 45.84
CA ILE A 277 7.83 -9.21 45.29
C ILE A 277 7.77 -10.61 44.69
N CYS A 278 8.86 -11.03 44.02
CA CYS A 278 8.99 -12.36 43.46
C CYS A 278 10.43 -12.90 43.59
N LYS A 279 10.58 -14.20 43.86
CA LYS A 279 11.86 -14.90 43.98
C LYS A 279 11.97 -16.04 42.97
N ASN A 280 13.18 -16.29 42.49
CA ASN A 280 13.54 -17.46 41.67
C ASN A 280 12.65 -17.67 40.44
N LEU A 281 12.44 -16.59 39.67
CA LEU A 281 11.83 -16.66 38.35
C LEU A 281 12.90 -17.12 37.35
N VAL A 282 12.71 -18.31 36.78
CA VAL A 282 13.53 -18.81 35.68
C VAL A 282 12.92 -18.29 34.39
N LEU A 283 13.66 -17.48 33.64
CA LEU A 283 13.19 -16.99 32.33
C LEU A 283 13.21 -18.15 31.33
N LYS A 284 12.21 -18.23 30.45
CA LYS A 284 12.15 -19.28 29.42
C LYS A 284 13.30 -19.16 28.41
N ASP A 285 13.83 -17.95 28.22
CA ASP A 285 15.09 -17.71 27.53
C ASP A 285 16.08 -17.02 28.51
N PRO A 286 17.15 -17.72 28.95
CA PRO A 286 18.15 -17.18 29.87
C PRO A 286 18.96 -15.99 29.34
N GLN A 287 19.02 -15.75 28.02
CA GLN A 287 19.79 -14.64 27.45
C GLN A 287 19.25 -13.27 27.92
N HIS A 288 17.99 -13.22 28.32
CA HIS A 288 17.29 -12.02 28.76
C HIS A 288 17.56 -11.64 30.22
N ILE A 289 18.27 -12.47 31.00
CA ILE A 289 18.54 -12.20 32.43
C ILE A 289 19.26 -10.85 32.61
N LEU A 290 20.23 -10.53 31.75
CA LEU A 290 20.94 -9.24 31.82
C LEU A 290 20.04 -8.05 31.44
N SER A 291 19.18 -8.21 30.43
CA SER A 291 18.16 -7.22 30.05
C SER A 291 17.22 -6.91 31.24
N TRP A 292 16.76 -7.95 31.94
CA TRP A 292 15.92 -7.81 33.12
C TRP A 292 16.60 -7.11 34.30
N ILE A 293 17.86 -7.42 34.58
CA ILE A 293 18.62 -6.75 35.65
C ILE A 293 18.81 -5.25 35.36
N ARG A 294 18.95 -4.88 34.07
CA ARG A 294 19.24 -3.50 33.66
C ARG A 294 18.01 -2.63 33.42
N CYS A 295 16.82 -3.19 33.15
CA CYS A 295 15.61 -2.46 32.73
C CYS A 295 15.08 -1.37 33.68
N MET A 296 15.51 -1.37 34.94
CA MET A 296 15.17 -0.34 35.91
C MET A 296 16.02 0.94 35.73
N ASN A 297 17.27 0.78 35.29
CA ASN A 297 18.25 1.86 35.18
C ASN A 297 18.47 2.30 33.72
N ASP A 298 18.50 1.33 32.80
CA ASP A 298 18.72 1.54 31.38
C ASP A 298 17.42 1.33 30.58
N PRO A 299 17.10 2.16 29.58
CA PRO A 299 16.00 1.90 28.66
C PRO A 299 16.37 0.73 27.73
N ILE A 300 15.96 -0.48 28.10
CA ILE A 300 16.25 -1.68 27.31
C ILE A 300 15.29 -1.79 26.13
N PRO A 301 15.79 -2.08 24.91
CA PRO A 301 14.91 -2.24 23.75
C PRO A 301 13.91 -3.38 23.88
N PHE A 302 12.66 -3.15 23.46
CA PHE A 302 11.53 -4.05 23.64
C PHE A 302 11.71 -5.42 22.97
N TYR A 303 12.37 -5.49 21.82
CA TYR A 303 12.67 -6.76 21.15
C TYR A 303 13.62 -7.65 21.98
N ASN A 304 14.46 -7.09 22.86
CA ASN A 304 15.31 -7.84 23.81
C ASN A 304 14.51 -8.50 24.95
N PHE A 305 13.21 -8.73 24.73
CA PHE A 305 12.25 -9.40 25.60
C PHE A 305 11.31 -10.35 24.80
N MET A 306 11.42 -10.40 23.47
CA MET A 306 10.49 -11.11 22.57
C MET A 306 11.07 -12.44 22.07
N SER A 307 11.15 -13.45 22.95
CA SER A 307 11.74 -14.77 22.66
C SER A 307 10.81 -15.95 22.94
N SER A 308 9.54 -15.71 23.30
CA SER A 308 8.65 -16.80 23.70
C SER A 308 7.17 -16.53 23.44
N ILE A 309 6.57 -17.46 22.71
CA ILE A 309 5.14 -17.60 22.51
C ILE A 309 4.55 -18.40 23.69
N ILE A 310 3.56 -17.83 24.40
CA ILE A 310 2.68 -18.48 25.38
C ILE A 310 1.30 -17.82 25.28
N GLU A 311 0.31 -18.55 24.79
CA GLU A 311 -1.08 -18.09 24.75
C GLU A 311 -1.82 -18.45 26.05
N PRO A 312 -2.80 -17.63 26.48
CA PRO A 312 -3.10 -16.28 25.98
C PRO A 312 -2.03 -15.25 26.35
N TYR A 313 -1.92 -14.19 25.55
CA TYR A 313 -1.03 -13.05 25.81
C TYR A 313 -1.74 -11.98 26.65
N PRO A 314 -1.08 -11.40 27.67
CA PRO A 314 -1.58 -10.22 28.38
C PRO A 314 -1.75 -8.99 27.47
N ASP A 315 -2.72 -8.13 27.79
CA ASP A 315 -3.02 -6.90 27.05
C ASP A 315 -1.79 -6.01 26.84
N GLN A 316 -0.87 -5.97 27.82
CA GLN A 316 0.37 -5.21 27.72
C GLN A 316 1.31 -5.75 26.62
N VAL A 317 1.25 -7.04 26.28
CA VAL A 317 1.93 -7.62 25.10
C VAL A 317 1.36 -7.01 23.83
N TYR A 318 0.05 -7.12 23.64
CA TYR A 318 -0.64 -6.63 22.44
C TYR A 318 -0.40 -5.14 22.23
N GLN A 319 -0.60 -4.34 23.29
CA GLN A 319 -0.40 -2.89 23.24
C GLN A 319 1.05 -2.53 22.91
N ALA A 320 2.04 -3.20 23.52
CA ALA A 320 3.45 -2.92 23.25
C ALA A 320 3.87 -3.28 21.82
N ILE A 321 3.37 -4.40 21.27
CA ILE A 321 3.64 -4.80 19.88
C ILE A 321 2.94 -3.86 18.90
N TYR A 322 1.66 -3.55 19.13
CA TYR A 322 0.92 -2.55 18.35
C TYR A 322 1.63 -1.19 18.33
N ALA A 323 2.08 -0.70 19.48
CA ALA A 323 2.80 0.55 19.60
C ALA A 323 4.18 0.53 18.89
N ALA A 324 4.89 -0.61 18.90
CA ALA A 324 6.16 -0.77 18.21
C ALA A 324 6.01 -0.88 16.68
N VAL A 325 4.99 -1.60 16.21
CA VAL A 325 4.70 -1.81 14.78
C VAL A 325 4.18 -0.53 14.13
N THR A 326 3.28 0.20 14.81
CA THR A 326 2.69 1.45 14.30
C THR A 326 3.52 2.70 14.58
N HIS A 327 4.73 2.54 15.15
CA HIS A 327 5.63 3.66 15.46
C HIS A 327 6.15 4.32 14.16
N SER A 328 6.37 5.64 14.16
CA SER A 328 6.58 6.44 12.93
C SER A 328 7.88 6.19 12.17
N ASP A 329 8.84 5.50 12.76
CA ASP A 329 10.11 5.07 12.13
C ASP A 329 9.98 3.72 11.41
N PHE A 330 8.90 2.98 11.70
CA PHE A 330 8.55 1.68 11.16
C PHE A 330 9.69 0.65 11.21
N VAL A 331 10.65 0.80 12.13
CA VAL A 331 11.88 -0.01 12.19
C VAL A 331 11.57 -1.50 12.34
N TYR A 332 10.53 -1.85 13.12
CA TYR A 332 10.01 -3.23 13.20
C TYR A 332 9.47 -3.75 11.86
N VAL A 333 8.68 -2.95 11.15
CA VAL A 333 8.06 -3.35 9.87
C VAL A 333 9.10 -3.47 8.76
N ARG A 334 10.02 -2.50 8.67
CA ARG A 334 11.19 -2.54 7.78
C ARG A 334 12.01 -3.82 7.99
N THR A 335 12.24 -4.20 9.24
CA THR A 335 13.00 -5.42 9.59
C THR A 335 12.25 -6.69 9.22
N LEU A 336 10.91 -6.71 9.35
CA LEU A 336 10.09 -7.83 8.87
C LEU A 336 10.15 -7.96 7.35
N PHE A 337 10.18 -6.87 6.60
CA PHE A 337 10.29 -6.90 5.13
C PHE A 337 11.66 -7.39 4.65
N GLU A 338 12.73 -7.17 5.41
CA GLU A 338 14.04 -7.74 5.08
C GLU A 338 14.09 -9.26 5.35
N LEU A 339 13.45 -9.72 6.43
CA LEU A 339 13.59 -11.10 6.91
C LEU A 339 12.51 -12.07 6.44
N VAL A 340 11.39 -11.59 5.92
CA VAL A 340 10.31 -12.41 5.38
C VAL A 340 10.33 -12.31 3.85
N PRO A 341 10.72 -13.36 3.11
CA PRO A 341 10.76 -13.31 1.66
C PRO A 341 9.39 -13.01 1.03
N PRO A 342 9.30 -12.19 -0.03
CA PRO A 342 8.04 -11.73 -0.60
C PRO A 342 7.27 -12.80 -1.40
N ASP A 343 7.97 -13.77 -1.95
CA ASP A 343 7.46 -14.98 -2.61
C ASP A 343 6.86 -15.99 -1.60
N HIS A 344 7.30 -15.95 -0.35
CA HIS A 344 6.87 -16.89 0.68
C HIS A 344 5.43 -16.63 1.15
N GLN A 345 4.64 -17.69 1.35
CA GLN A 345 3.24 -17.62 1.80
C GLN A 345 3.01 -16.72 3.04
N GLN A 346 4.00 -16.65 3.93
CA GLN A 346 3.94 -15.79 5.12
C GLN A 346 3.92 -14.29 4.80
N SER A 347 4.49 -13.85 3.66
CA SER A 347 4.45 -12.45 3.23
C SER A 347 3.01 -11.97 3.00
N LEU A 348 2.14 -12.75 2.33
CA LEU A 348 0.75 -12.35 2.10
C LEU A 348 -0.04 -12.22 3.40
N ILE A 349 0.17 -13.14 4.35
CA ILE A 349 -0.46 -13.12 5.68
C ILE A 349 0.07 -11.91 6.48
N LEU A 350 1.38 -11.67 6.46
CA LEU A 350 2.02 -10.51 7.07
C LEU A 350 1.48 -9.18 6.50
N MET A 351 1.41 -9.03 5.18
CA MET A 351 0.86 -7.84 4.53
C MET A 351 -0.59 -7.58 4.92
N ARG A 352 -1.41 -8.65 5.00
CA ARG A 352 -2.81 -8.52 5.44
C ARG A 352 -2.90 -8.03 6.89
N SER A 353 -2.12 -8.61 7.78
CA SER A 353 -2.14 -8.25 9.21
C SER A 353 -1.60 -6.85 9.45
N LEU A 354 -0.52 -6.47 8.77
CA LEU A 354 -0.02 -5.09 8.79
C LEU A 354 -1.04 -4.11 8.22
N PHE A 355 -1.64 -4.40 7.06
CA PHE A 355 -2.70 -3.57 6.47
C PHE A 355 -3.83 -3.30 7.48
N ASN A 356 -4.32 -4.34 8.16
CA ASN A 356 -5.36 -4.18 9.18
C ASN A 356 -4.91 -3.33 10.37
N ILE A 357 -3.71 -3.60 10.93
CA ILE A 357 -3.11 -2.84 12.04
C ILE A 357 -2.97 -1.35 11.67
N PHE A 358 -2.53 -1.05 10.44
CA PHE A 358 -2.29 0.33 9.99
C PHE A 358 -3.57 1.08 9.61
N CYS A 359 -4.58 0.39 9.09
CA CYS A 359 -5.92 0.96 8.91
C CYS A 359 -6.56 1.29 10.27
N TYR A 360 -6.54 0.35 11.22
CA TYR A 360 -7.01 0.59 12.60
C TYR A 360 -6.27 1.76 13.28
N ALA A 361 -4.96 1.89 13.03
CA ALA A 361 -4.15 2.98 13.57
C ALA A 361 -4.39 4.35 12.89
N GLY A 362 -5.17 4.42 11.80
CA GLY A 362 -5.30 5.63 10.98
C GLY A 362 -3.98 6.05 10.31
N LYS A 363 -3.14 5.08 9.95
CA LYS A 363 -1.77 5.29 9.40
C LYS A 363 -1.53 4.59 8.06
N ILE A 364 -2.60 4.32 7.32
CA ILE A 364 -2.53 3.56 6.06
C ILE A 364 -1.67 4.25 4.99
N ASN A 365 -1.70 5.58 4.92
CA ASN A 365 -0.90 6.37 3.98
C ASN A 365 0.61 6.15 4.21
N GLN A 366 1.04 6.17 5.48
CA GLN A 366 2.44 5.91 5.85
C GLN A 366 2.84 4.45 5.59
N PHE A 367 1.92 3.49 5.76
CA PHE A 367 2.16 2.09 5.44
C PHE A 367 2.34 1.85 3.95
N TYR A 368 1.47 2.43 3.12
CA TYR A 368 1.60 2.39 1.66
C TYR A 368 2.94 3.00 1.22
N GLN A 369 3.28 4.20 1.70
CA GLN A 369 4.57 4.84 1.42
C GLN A 369 5.75 3.95 1.82
N LEU A 370 5.72 3.36 3.02
CA LEU A 370 6.77 2.45 3.49
C LEU A 370 6.97 1.24 2.55
N VAL A 371 5.88 0.58 2.14
CA VAL A 371 5.95 -0.59 1.25
C VAL A 371 6.46 -0.21 -0.14
N VAL A 372 6.03 0.93 -0.67
CA VAL A 372 6.46 1.43 -1.99
C VAL A 372 7.92 1.88 -1.97
N LEU A 373 8.36 2.62 -0.95
CA LEU A 373 9.76 3.03 -0.80
C LEU A 373 10.68 1.82 -0.63
N LYS A 374 10.30 0.83 0.20
CA LYS A 374 11.10 -0.39 0.35
C LYS A 374 11.13 -1.26 -0.91
N PHE A 375 10.12 -1.20 -1.77
CA PHE A 375 10.20 -1.82 -3.10
C PHE A 375 11.32 -1.21 -3.94
N PHE A 376 11.37 0.13 -4.07
CA PHE A 376 12.38 0.85 -4.85
C PHE A 376 13.79 0.87 -4.24
N GLU A 377 13.91 0.75 -2.93
CA GLU A 377 15.22 0.62 -2.27
C GLU A 377 15.84 -0.77 -2.44
N SER A 378 15.02 -1.83 -2.58
CA SER A 378 15.51 -3.22 -2.61
C SER A 378 15.54 -3.86 -4.00
N ASN A 379 14.81 -3.35 -4.99
CA ASN A 379 14.65 -4.01 -6.28
C ASN A 379 14.94 -3.07 -7.47
N PRO A 380 15.97 -3.34 -8.29
CA PRO A 380 16.15 -2.67 -9.57
C PRO A 380 15.23 -3.21 -10.68
N ASP A 381 14.56 -4.35 -10.45
CA ASP A 381 13.70 -5.04 -11.42
C ASP A 381 12.24 -5.05 -10.95
N ILE A 382 11.34 -4.60 -11.83
CA ILE A 382 9.89 -4.50 -11.61
C ILE A 382 9.18 -5.87 -11.73
N THR A 383 9.87 -6.90 -12.24
CA THR A 383 9.31 -8.25 -12.46
C THR A 383 9.54 -9.22 -11.31
N ALA A 384 10.46 -8.91 -10.38
CA ALA A 384 10.78 -9.75 -9.23
C ALA A 384 9.57 -9.93 -8.27
N PRO A 385 9.53 -10.97 -7.41
CA PRO A 385 8.57 -11.03 -6.32
C PRO A 385 8.85 -9.93 -5.28
N TYR A 386 7.85 -9.15 -4.88
CA TYR A 386 8.00 -8.09 -3.86
C TYR A 386 6.74 -7.89 -3.02
N HIS A 387 6.90 -7.33 -1.82
CA HIS A 387 5.83 -7.09 -0.86
C HIS A 387 4.71 -6.17 -1.38
N LEU A 388 5.03 -5.19 -2.23
CA LEU A 388 4.04 -4.33 -2.88
C LEU A 388 3.00 -5.12 -3.72
N LYS A 389 3.37 -6.23 -4.40
CA LYS A 389 2.41 -7.07 -5.14
C LYS A 389 1.44 -7.79 -4.19
N ASN A 390 1.96 -8.28 -3.07
CA ASN A 390 1.14 -8.86 -2.01
C ASN A 390 0.21 -7.81 -1.35
N LEU A 391 0.68 -6.57 -1.17
CA LEU A 391 -0.15 -5.47 -0.68
C LEU A 391 -1.27 -5.13 -1.67
N VAL A 392 -0.97 -4.99 -2.96
CA VAL A 392 -2.00 -4.76 -4.00
C VAL A 392 -3.04 -5.88 -3.97
N ASN A 393 -2.62 -7.14 -3.89
CA ASN A 393 -3.55 -8.27 -3.75
C ASN A 393 -4.41 -8.19 -2.48
N VAL A 394 -3.86 -7.78 -1.33
CA VAL A 394 -4.62 -7.57 -0.08
C VAL A 394 -5.67 -6.48 -0.24
N VAL A 395 -5.31 -5.32 -0.81
CA VAL A 395 -6.23 -4.20 -1.03
C VAL A 395 -7.32 -4.58 -2.04
N PHE A 396 -6.93 -5.23 -3.13
CA PHE A 396 -7.86 -5.72 -4.15
C PHE A 396 -8.90 -6.67 -3.56
N MET A 397 -8.45 -7.68 -2.79
CA MET A 397 -9.34 -8.69 -2.21
C MET A 397 -10.28 -8.13 -1.13
N LYS A 398 -9.88 -7.06 -0.43
CA LYS A 398 -10.70 -6.40 0.60
C LYS A 398 -11.69 -5.40 0.02
N SER A 399 -11.25 -4.54 -0.90
CA SER A 399 -12.01 -3.34 -1.29
C SER A 399 -12.60 -3.40 -2.70
N CYS A 400 -12.07 -4.21 -3.61
CA CYS A 400 -12.53 -4.27 -5.01
C CYS A 400 -13.69 -5.26 -5.25
N GLY A 401 -14.65 -5.35 -4.31
CA GLY A 401 -15.83 -6.22 -4.41
C GLY A 401 -16.68 -5.98 -5.66
N ASN A 402 -16.85 -4.71 -6.05
CA ASN A 402 -17.54 -4.34 -7.28
C ASN A 402 -16.77 -4.78 -8.54
N TYR A 403 -15.43 -4.60 -8.55
CA TYR A 403 -14.58 -5.08 -9.64
C TYR A 403 -14.63 -6.61 -9.77
N MET A 404 -14.61 -7.36 -8.66
CA MET A 404 -14.75 -8.81 -8.69
C MET A 404 -16.10 -9.23 -9.33
N ASN A 405 -17.20 -8.52 -9.07
CA ASN A 405 -18.49 -8.79 -9.70
C ASN A 405 -18.53 -8.42 -11.19
N PHE A 406 -17.88 -7.32 -11.58
CA PHE A 406 -17.63 -6.98 -12.98
C PHE A 406 -16.84 -8.11 -13.70
N MET A 407 -15.76 -8.61 -13.09
CA MET A 407 -14.93 -9.68 -13.66
C MET A 407 -15.67 -10.99 -13.83
N LYS A 408 -16.63 -11.36 -12.94
CA LYS A 408 -17.52 -12.51 -13.14
C LYS A 408 -18.30 -12.41 -14.45
N THR A 409 -18.80 -11.21 -14.75
CA THR A 409 -19.56 -10.93 -15.98
C THR A 409 -18.66 -11.02 -17.21
N LEU A 410 -17.44 -10.47 -17.13
CA LEU A 410 -16.45 -10.55 -18.21
C LEU A 410 -15.98 -11.98 -18.49
N VAL A 411 -15.66 -12.75 -17.45
CA VAL A 411 -15.28 -14.17 -17.56
C VAL A 411 -16.40 -15.00 -18.17
N LYS A 412 -17.66 -14.77 -17.75
CA LYS A 412 -18.80 -15.45 -18.37
C LYS A 412 -18.93 -15.09 -19.86
N TYR A 413 -18.76 -13.83 -20.23
CA TYR A 413 -18.76 -13.42 -21.65
C TYR A 413 -17.64 -14.11 -22.46
N ILE A 414 -16.46 -14.30 -21.87
CA ILE A 414 -15.36 -15.05 -22.49
C ILE A 414 -15.76 -16.52 -22.67
N ASP A 415 -16.27 -17.18 -21.62
CA ASP A 415 -16.72 -18.58 -21.65
C ASP A 415 -17.85 -18.83 -22.65
N ASP A 416 -18.89 -17.99 -22.63
CA ASP A 416 -20.05 -18.03 -23.54
C ASP A 416 -19.64 -17.81 -25.01
N SER A 417 -18.45 -17.25 -25.29
CA SER A 417 -17.95 -17.06 -26.66
C SER A 417 -17.47 -18.36 -27.31
N ASN A 418 -16.90 -19.29 -26.52
CA ASN A 418 -16.23 -20.51 -26.99
C ASN A 418 -15.25 -20.25 -28.17
N VAL A 419 -14.41 -19.23 -28.06
CA VAL A 419 -13.38 -18.89 -29.06
C VAL A 419 -11.98 -19.10 -28.46
N ASN A 420 -11.23 -20.05 -29.02
CA ASN A 420 -9.81 -20.18 -28.74
C ASN A 420 -9.00 -19.24 -29.64
N VAL A 421 -8.35 -18.23 -29.07
CA VAL A 421 -7.64 -17.20 -29.84
C VAL A 421 -6.41 -17.72 -30.62
N ASP A 422 -5.88 -18.88 -30.24
CA ASP A 422 -4.78 -19.53 -30.98
C ASP A 422 -5.27 -20.35 -32.19
N ASP A 423 -6.59 -20.58 -32.33
CA ASP A 423 -7.16 -21.27 -33.49
C ASP A 423 -7.23 -20.34 -34.72
N LYS A 424 -6.34 -20.61 -35.68
CA LYS A 424 -6.24 -19.95 -36.99
C LYS A 424 -7.49 -20.08 -37.87
N SER A 425 -8.41 -21.00 -37.58
CA SER A 425 -9.70 -21.09 -38.29
C SER A 425 -10.69 -19.99 -37.87
N SER A 426 -10.43 -19.32 -36.73
CA SER A 426 -11.39 -18.45 -36.05
C SER A 426 -10.96 -16.98 -35.95
N ILE A 427 -9.93 -16.55 -36.71
CA ILE A 427 -9.23 -15.25 -36.60
C ILE A 427 -10.18 -14.06 -36.36
N ASP A 428 -11.21 -13.87 -37.18
CA ASP A 428 -12.15 -12.74 -37.02
C ASP A 428 -12.85 -12.76 -35.65
N LYS A 429 -13.25 -13.94 -35.17
CA LYS A 429 -13.86 -14.11 -33.84
C LYS A 429 -12.83 -13.85 -32.74
N SER A 430 -11.59 -14.33 -32.90
CA SER A 430 -10.48 -14.09 -31.97
C SER A 430 -10.17 -12.60 -31.84
N VAL A 431 -10.15 -11.87 -32.96
CA VAL A 431 -9.98 -10.41 -33.02
C VAL A 431 -11.14 -9.68 -32.35
N VAL A 432 -12.39 -10.08 -32.63
CA VAL A 432 -13.57 -9.49 -32.00
C VAL A 432 -13.57 -9.73 -30.48
N LEU A 433 -13.30 -10.95 -30.03
CA LEU A 433 -13.20 -11.28 -28.60
C LEU A 433 -12.10 -10.45 -27.93
N LEU A 434 -10.87 -10.52 -28.44
CA LEU A 434 -9.71 -9.84 -27.86
C LEU A 434 -9.94 -8.32 -27.77
N THR A 435 -10.34 -7.67 -28.88
CA THR A 435 -10.60 -6.22 -28.88
C THR A 435 -11.79 -5.82 -28.02
N THR A 436 -12.80 -6.68 -27.85
CA THR A 436 -13.93 -6.44 -26.95
C THR A 436 -13.52 -6.57 -25.48
N VAL A 437 -12.76 -7.60 -25.11
CA VAL A 437 -12.23 -7.78 -23.74
C VAL A 437 -11.34 -6.60 -23.34
N ILE A 438 -10.39 -6.18 -24.19
CA ILE A 438 -9.53 -5.02 -23.91
C ILE A 438 -10.37 -3.75 -23.73
N LYS A 439 -11.38 -3.53 -24.58
CA LYS A 439 -12.28 -2.39 -24.48
C LYS A 439 -13.08 -2.41 -23.16
N ILE A 440 -13.65 -3.55 -22.78
CA ILE A 440 -14.45 -3.68 -21.56
C ILE A 440 -13.58 -3.42 -20.32
N ILE A 441 -12.36 -3.95 -20.28
CA ILE A 441 -11.39 -3.69 -19.20
C ILE A 441 -10.99 -2.20 -19.17
N SER A 442 -10.67 -1.59 -20.31
CA SER A 442 -10.31 -0.16 -20.38
C SER A 442 -11.45 0.79 -19.96
N GLN A 443 -12.70 0.30 -19.90
CA GLN A 443 -13.88 1.04 -19.46
C GLN A 443 -14.31 0.70 -18.02
N SER A 444 -13.55 -0.14 -17.31
CA SER A 444 -13.91 -0.66 -15.99
C SER A 444 -13.54 0.23 -14.79
N TYR A 445 -12.98 1.42 -15.04
CA TYR A 445 -12.40 2.29 -13.99
C TYR A 445 -13.40 2.60 -12.86
N ILE A 446 -14.69 2.74 -13.18
CA ILE A 446 -15.78 2.98 -12.21
C ILE A 446 -15.97 1.84 -11.19
N TYR A 447 -15.38 0.67 -11.41
CA TYR A 447 -15.45 -0.48 -10.51
C TYR A 447 -14.20 -0.63 -9.63
N VAL A 448 -13.12 0.11 -9.92
CA VAL A 448 -11.89 0.12 -9.13
C VAL A 448 -12.16 0.89 -7.83
N SER A 449 -11.75 0.35 -6.69
CA SER A 449 -12.08 0.97 -5.40
C SER A 449 -11.16 2.15 -5.09
N PRO A 450 -11.63 3.17 -4.34
CA PRO A 450 -10.81 4.32 -3.96
C PRO A 450 -9.54 3.94 -3.17
N GLU A 451 -9.58 2.85 -2.41
CA GLU A 451 -8.46 2.34 -1.61
C GLU A 451 -7.32 1.82 -2.50
N LEU A 452 -7.66 1.32 -3.70
CA LEU A 452 -6.70 0.86 -4.70
C LEU A 452 -6.20 2.02 -5.55
N HIS A 453 -7.07 2.97 -5.94
CA HIS A 453 -6.66 4.26 -6.51
C HIS A 453 -5.61 4.95 -5.61
N HIS A 454 -5.88 5.00 -4.30
CA HIS A 454 -4.96 5.56 -3.31
C HIS A 454 -3.60 4.83 -3.31
N LEU A 455 -3.56 3.50 -3.23
CA LEU A 455 -2.29 2.76 -3.30
C LEU A 455 -1.55 3.00 -4.62
N LEU A 456 -2.23 2.87 -5.77
CA LEU A 456 -1.61 3.01 -7.09
C LEU A 456 -1.14 4.45 -7.36
N SER A 457 -1.78 5.46 -6.77
CA SER A 457 -1.30 6.84 -6.85
C SER A 457 -0.02 7.08 -6.06
N ILE A 458 0.15 6.46 -4.89
CA ILE A 458 1.44 6.48 -4.17
C ILE A 458 2.52 5.76 -4.98
N VAL A 459 2.19 4.60 -5.58
CA VAL A 459 3.12 3.89 -6.48
C VAL A 459 3.56 4.79 -7.62
N LYS A 460 2.62 5.40 -8.37
CA LYS A 460 2.93 6.25 -9.52
C LYS A 460 3.82 7.44 -9.14
N GLU A 461 3.44 8.19 -8.11
CA GLU A 461 4.17 9.40 -7.73
C GLU A 461 5.59 9.05 -7.24
N VAL A 462 5.77 8.03 -6.40
CA VAL A 462 7.12 7.60 -5.96
C VAL A 462 7.93 7.06 -7.14
N ALA A 463 7.34 6.18 -7.97
CA ALA A 463 8.00 5.62 -9.16
C ALA A 463 8.48 6.71 -10.13
N SER A 464 7.76 7.83 -10.20
CA SER A 464 8.13 8.97 -11.06
C SER A 464 9.38 9.70 -10.58
N LEU A 465 9.75 9.59 -9.30
CA LEU A 465 11.03 10.09 -8.78
C LEU A 465 12.20 9.14 -9.10
N HIS A 466 11.93 7.85 -9.26
CA HIS A 466 12.95 6.85 -9.58
C HIS A 466 13.23 6.76 -11.09
N HIS A 467 12.20 6.61 -11.92
CA HIS A 467 12.37 6.40 -13.36
C HIS A 467 11.98 7.60 -14.23
N ASN A 468 11.18 8.54 -13.69
CA ASN A 468 10.62 9.71 -14.39
C ASN A 468 10.24 9.46 -15.86
N ASN A 469 9.49 8.40 -16.14
CA ASN A 469 9.26 7.92 -17.50
C ASN A 469 7.84 7.36 -17.67
N LEU A 470 7.10 7.83 -18.67
CA LEU A 470 5.72 7.40 -18.92
C LEU A 470 5.61 5.90 -19.27
N GLY A 471 6.57 5.35 -19.99
CA GLY A 471 6.62 3.92 -20.33
C GLY A 471 6.79 3.06 -19.08
N SER A 472 7.82 3.35 -18.27
CA SER A 472 8.10 2.61 -17.03
C SER A 472 6.98 2.74 -15.99
N LEU A 473 6.36 3.91 -15.86
CA LEU A 473 5.20 4.12 -14.98
C LEU A 473 4.00 3.29 -15.43
N TYR A 474 3.69 3.30 -16.73
CA TYR A 474 2.62 2.47 -17.28
C TYR A 474 2.90 0.99 -17.04
N ASP A 475 4.13 0.51 -17.31
CA ASP A 475 4.48 -0.90 -17.13
C ASP A 475 4.36 -1.34 -15.67
N LEU A 476 4.80 -0.52 -14.72
CA LEU A 476 4.68 -0.82 -13.28
C LEU A 476 3.22 -0.91 -12.83
N ILE A 477 2.38 0.07 -13.17
CA ILE A 477 0.96 0.04 -12.77
C ILE A 477 0.20 -1.08 -13.52
N SER A 478 0.56 -1.34 -14.78
CA SER A 478 0.05 -2.48 -15.55
C SER A 478 0.46 -3.82 -14.93
N GLU A 479 1.70 -3.97 -14.47
CA GLU A 479 2.17 -5.17 -13.76
C GLU A 479 1.36 -5.41 -12.46
N LEU A 480 1.17 -4.37 -11.66
CA LEU A 480 0.44 -4.44 -10.39
C LEU A 480 -1.06 -4.71 -10.56
N PHE A 481 -1.69 -4.22 -11.63
CA PHE A 481 -3.14 -4.28 -11.81
C PHE A 481 -3.60 -5.23 -12.93
N LEU A 482 -3.12 -5.02 -14.17
CA LEU A 482 -3.56 -5.79 -15.34
C LEU A 482 -2.92 -7.17 -15.40
N LEU A 483 -1.60 -7.28 -15.17
CA LEU A 483 -0.84 -8.53 -15.26
C LEU A 483 -0.87 -9.34 -13.96
N GLY A 484 -1.18 -8.70 -12.83
CA GLY A 484 -1.56 -9.33 -11.56
C GLY A 484 -3.05 -9.68 -11.52
N PRO A 485 -3.86 -9.06 -10.63
CA PRO A 485 -5.18 -9.55 -10.26
C PRO A 485 -6.15 -9.69 -11.44
N VAL A 486 -6.13 -8.79 -12.44
CA VAL A 486 -7.00 -8.92 -13.62
C VAL A 486 -6.66 -10.16 -14.44
N SER A 487 -5.38 -10.41 -14.69
CA SER A 487 -4.92 -11.60 -15.41
C SER A 487 -5.15 -12.89 -14.63
N ASP A 488 -4.88 -12.87 -13.31
CA ASP A 488 -5.12 -14.03 -12.44
C ASP A 488 -6.59 -14.43 -12.42
N MET A 489 -7.51 -13.46 -12.34
CA MET A 489 -8.96 -13.70 -12.39
C MET A 489 -9.46 -14.27 -13.72
N ILE A 490 -8.82 -13.91 -14.85
CA ILE A 490 -9.14 -14.47 -16.18
C ILE A 490 -8.55 -15.87 -16.31
N LEU A 491 -7.33 -16.11 -15.81
CA LEU A 491 -6.66 -17.41 -15.91
C LEU A 491 -7.26 -18.46 -14.97
N ASN A 492 -7.68 -18.06 -13.76
CA ASN A 492 -8.16 -18.96 -12.69
C ASN A 492 -9.55 -18.57 -12.13
N PRO A 493 -10.60 -18.45 -12.98
CA PRO A 493 -11.89 -17.89 -12.58
C PRO A 493 -12.64 -18.72 -11.53
N GLU A 494 -12.57 -20.05 -11.59
CA GLU A 494 -13.23 -20.92 -10.60
C GLU A 494 -12.64 -20.77 -9.19
N ALA A 495 -11.31 -20.60 -9.09
CA ALA A 495 -10.62 -20.49 -7.82
C ALA A 495 -10.85 -19.12 -7.17
N ILE A 496 -10.76 -18.05 -7.96
CA ILE A 496 -10.76 -16.67 -7.47
C ILE A 496 -12.19 -16.08 -7.46
N LEU A 497 -12.87 -16.12 -8.60
CA LEU A 497 -14.20 -15.51 -8.78
C LEU A 497 -15.35 -16.42 -8.35
N LYS A 498 -15.10 -17.72 -8.17
CA LYS A 498 -16.10 -18.76 -7.84
C LYS A 498 -17.18 -18.91 -8.93
N VAL A 499 -16.79 -18.69 -10.19
CA VAL A 499 -17.64 -18.88 -11.38
C VAL A 499 -17.24 -20.19 -12.06
N GLN A 500 -18.20 -21.10 -12.27
CA GLN A 500 -17.99 -22.29 -13.09
C GLN A 500 -17.86 -21.88 -14.56
N VAL A 501 -16.90 -22.47 -15.27
CA VAL A 501 -16.68 -22.23 -16.71
C VAL A 501 -16.69 -23.54 -17.48
N ALA A 502 -17.28 -23.53 -18.68
CA ALA A 502 -17.41 -24.71 -19.53
C ALA A 502 -16.15 -24.96 -20.38
N HIS A 503 -15.49 -23.91 -20.87
CA HIS A 503 -14.41 -23.96 -21.87
C HIS A 503 -13.07 -23.48 -21.27
N LYS A 504 -12.50 -24.26 -20.35
CA LYS A 504 -11.28 -23.86 -19.58
C LYS A 504 -10.06 -23.58 -20.46
N GLU A 505 -9.97 -24.28 -21.58
CA GLU A 505 -8.88 -24.23 -22.54
C GLU A 505 -8.72 -22.88 -23.27
N ILE A 506 -9.76 -22.04 -23.33
CA ILE A 506 -9.69 -20.75 -24.07
C ILE A 506 -8.98 -19.64 -23.26
N PHE A 507 -8.97 -19.75 -21.93
CA PHE A 507 -8.49 -18.68 -21.03
C PHE A 507 -6.97 -18.50 -21.08
N LYS A 508 -6.18 -19.59 -21.13
CA LYS A 508 -4.71 -19.52 -21.18
C LYS A 508 -4.19 -18.91 -22.52
N PRO A 509 -4.68 -19.32 -23.71
CA PRO A 509 -4.40 -18.63 -24.97
C PRO A 509 -4.78 -17.15 -24.92
N LEU A 510 -5.99 -16.82 -24.44
CA LEU A 510 -6.45 -15.43 -24.36
C LEU A 510 -5.54 -14.58 -23.48
N ILE A 511 -5.13 -15.08 -22.31
CA ILE A 511 -4.30 -14.28 -21.41
C ILE A 511 -2.88 -14.07 -21.95
N LEU A 512 -2.32 -15.04 -22.69
CA LEU A 512 -1.02 -14.86 -23.36
C LEU A 512 -1.02 -13.70 -24.37
N GLN A 513 -2.11 -13.55 -25.13
CA GLN A 513 -2.25 -12.41 -26.06
C GLN A 513 -2.54 -11.11 -25.31
N LEU A 514 -3.40 -11.13 -24.28
CA LEU A 514 -3.69 -9.96 -23.44
C LEU A 514 -2.45 -9.42 -22.72
N ARG A 515 -1.57 -10.27 -22.18
CA ARG A 515 -0.31 -9.84 -21.53
C ARG A 515 0.55 -8.99 -22.46
N LYS A 516 0.66 -9.36 -23.75
CA LYS A 516 1.36 -8.57 -24.77
C LYS A 516 0.72 -7.20 -24.94
N VAL A 517 -0.60 -7.14 -25.13
CA VAL A 517 -1.34 -5.88 -25.25
C VAL A 517 -1.19 -5.00 -24.00
N PHE A 518 -1.24 -5.61 -22.81
CA PHE A 518 -1.11 -4.93 -21.52
C PHE A 518 0.31 -4.38 -21.26
N ARG A 519 1.36 -4.92 -21.89
CA ARG A 519 2.71 -4.31 -21.97
C ARG A 519 2.91 -3.36 -23.18
N LEU A 520 1.83 -2.95 -23.86
CA LEU A 520 1.86 -2.19 -25.13
C LEU A 520 2.74 -2.87 -26.20
N GLY A 521 2.80 -4.20 -26.17
CA GLY A 521 3.55 -5.05 -27.08
C GLY A 521 2.72 -5.56 -28.25
N LEU A 522 3.43 -5.89 -29.33
CA LEU A 522 2.86 -6.41 -30.57
C LEU A 522 2.36 -7.85 -30.39
N LEU A 523 1.30 -8.19 -31.12
CA LEU A 523 0.83 -9.55 -31.30
C LEU A 523 1.55 -10.22 -32.46
N ASP A 524 1.80 -11.52 -32.33
CA ASP A 524 2.51 -12.35 -33.31
C ASP A 524 1.55 -13.15 -34.19
N ARG A 525 2.12 -13.81 -35.21
CA ARG A 525 1.46 -14.83 -36.04
C ARG A 525 0.17 -14.27 -36.68
N HIS A 526 -0.93 -15.01 -36.61
CA HIS A 526 -2.22 -14.70 -37.27
C HIS A 526 -3.01 -13.54 -36.63
N LEU A 527 -2.49 -12.92 -35.56
CA LEU A 527 -3.08 -11.73 -34.95
C LEU A 527 -2.28 -10.44 -35.24
N SER A 528 -1.21 -10.52 -36.04
CA SER A 528 -0.36 -9.35 -36.32
C SER A 528 -1.10 -8.20 -37.02
N ASP A 529 -2.12 -8.51 -37.82
CA ASP A 529 -2.88 -7.54 -38.61
C ASP A 529 -3.64 -6.52 -37.76
N ILE A 530 -3.91 -6.83 -36.48
CA ILE A 530 -4.58 -5.89 -35.58
C ILE A 530 -3.63 -4.93 -34.85
N ASN A 531 -2.31 -5.12 -34.94
CA ASN A 531 -1.33 -4.24 -34.28
C ASN A 531 -1.51 -2.77 -34.69
N ASP A 532 -1.74 -2.52 -35.98
CA ASP A 532 -2.05 -1.21 -36.55
C ASP A 532 -3.27 -0.54 -35.87
N ARG A 533 -4.31 -1.35 -35.60
CA ARG A 533 -5.53 -0.92 -34.92
C ARG A 533 -5.30 -0.70 -33.43
N LEU A 534 -4.48 -1.52 -32.79
CA LEU A 534 -4.09 -1.36 -31.39
C LEU A 534 -3.34 -0.05 -31.18
N GLU A 535 -2.32 0.23 -32.00
CA GLU A 535 -1.54 1.47 -31.97
C GLU A 535 -2.39 2.72 -32.22
N LYS A 536 -3.32 2.68 -33.17
CA LYS A 536 -4.12 3.86 -33.55
C LYS A 536 -5.28 4.15 -32.61
N HIS A 537 -5.84 3.15 -31.91
CA HIS A 537 -7.16 3.29 -31.26
C HIS A 537 -7.34 2.65 -29.87
N THR A 538 -6.44 1.75 -29.47
CA THR A 538 -6.60 0.95 -28.24
C THR A 538 -5.56 1.30 -27.18
N TYR A 539 -4.27 1.36 -27.55
CA TYR A 539 -3.19 1.63 -26.58
C TYR A 539 -3.31 3.00 -25.91
N ASP A 540 -3.80 4.02 -26.62
CA ASP A 540 -4.02 5.36 -26.05
C ASP A 540 -5.05 5.31 -24.89
N LYS A 541 -6.18 4.62 -25.10
CA LYS A 541 -7.23 4.42 -24.08
C LYS A 541 -6.79 3.52 -22.93
N LEU A 542 -5.99 2.49 -23.23
CA LEU A 542 -5.44 1.61 -22.23
C LEU A 542 -4.41 2.35 -21.36
N PHE A 543 -3.63 3.24 -21.97
CA PHE A 543 -2.70 4.14 -21.27
C PHE A 543 -3.46 5.14 -20.40
N GLU A 544 -4.49 5.82 -20.93
CA GLU A 544 -5.38 6.70 -20.17
C GLU A 544 -6.01 5.97 -18.99
N PHE A 545 -6.55 4.75 -19.20
CA PHE A 545 -7.10 3.92 -18.14
C PHE A 545 -6.08 3.62 -17.03
N ILE A 546 -4.87 3.18 -17.37
CA ILE A 546 -3.81 2.86 -16.40
C ILE A 546 -3.35 4.10 -15.62
N MET A 547 -3.24 5.26 -16.27
CA MET A 547 -2.92 6.53 -15.58
C MET A 547 -4.07 7.00 -14.67
N TYR A 548 -5.32 6.81 -15.10
CA TYR A 548 -6.52 7.21 -14.35
C TYR A 548 -6.74 6.35 -13.10
N ILE A 549 -6.57 5.02 -13.17
CA ILE A 549 -6.69 4.16 -11.97
C ILE A 549 -5.55 4.35 -10.98
N SER A 550 -4.52 5.11 -11.36
CA SER A 550 -3.43 5.56 -10.49
C SER A 550 -3.47 7.06 -10.20
N ASP A 551 -4.56 7.77 -10.56
CA ASP A 551 -4.86 9.10 -10.02
C ASP A 551 -5.68 8.98 -8.73
N PHE A 552 -5.43 9.89 -7.79
CA PHE A 552 -6.18 10.00 -6.54
C PHE A 552 -7.34 10.99 -6.73
N ASP A 553 -8.57 10.50 -6.58
CA ASP A 553 -9.76 11.35 -6.61
C ASP A 553 -10.06 11.90 -5.21
N TYR A 554 -10.05 13.23 -5.08
CA TYR A 554 -10.38 13.91 -3.83
C TYR A 554 -11.89 13.98 -3.56
N GLU A 555 -12.74 13.77 -4.58
CA GLU A 555 -14.20 13.72 -4.41
C GLU A 555 -14.66 12.39 -3.80
N ILE A 556 -13.87 11.32 -3.92
CA ILE A 556 -14.18 9.97 -3.43
C ILE A 556 -13.05 9.49 -2.51
N LEU A 557 -13.12 9.88 -1.24
CA LEU A 557 -12.16 9.46 -0.23
C LEU A 557 -12.29 7.94 0.08
N PRO A 558 -11.16 7.22 0.26
CA PRO A 558 -11.18 5.81 0.62
C PRO A 558 -11.68 5.56 2.04
N ASP A 559 -12.47 4.50 2.22
CA ASP A 559 -12.99 4.08 3.51
C ASP A 559 -12.25 2.84 4.02
N TYR A 560 -11.39 3.07 5.01
CA TYR A 560 -10.62 2.04 5.69
C TYR A 560 -11.28 1.53 6.97
N THR A 561 -12.53 1.91 7.26
CA THR A 561 -13.21 1.51 8.51
C THR A 561 -13.94 0.17 8.41
N GLU A 562 -14.31 -0.28 7.21
CA GLU A 562 -15.07 -1.51 7.00
C GLU A 562 -14.30 -2.75 7.51
N GLY A 563 -14.90 -3.47 8.47
CA GLY A 563 -14.32 -4.66 9.10
C GLY A 563 -13.23 -4.41 10.14
N MET A 564 -12.85 -3.15 10.42
CA MET A 564 -11.79 -2.81 11.41
C MET A 564 -12.31 -2.59 12.84
N THR A 565 -13.62 -2.60 13.06
CA THR A 565 -14.26 -2.30 14.36
C THR A 565 -14.13 -3.42 15.40
N GLU A 566 -13.77 -4.64 14.98
CA GLU A 566 -13.62 -5.79 15.87
C GLU A 566 -12.20 -5.85 16.48
N ILE A 567 -12.06 -5.47 17.75
CA ILE A 567 -10.81 -5.58 18.53
C ILE A 567 -10.23 -7.00 18.49
N SER A 568 -11.09 -8.02 18.41
CA SER A 568 -10.69 -9.43 18.30
C SER A 568 -9.98 -9.78 16.98
N ARG A 569 -10.22 -9.03 15.89
CA ARG A 569 -9.46 -9.16 14.64
C ARG A 569 -8.08 -8.53 14.78
N LEU A 570 -8.01 -7.32 15.31
CA LEU A 570 -6.76 -6.62 15.58
C LEU A 570 -5.82 -7.45 16.46
N ALA A 571 -6.34 -8.10 17.51
CA ALA A 571 -5.57 -9.01 18.36
C ALA A 571 -4.93 -10.15 17.54
N ARG A 572 -5.70 -10.83 16.67
CA ARG A 572 -5.17 -11.90 15.79
C ARG A 572 -4.13 -11.40 14.79
N ASP A 573 -4.31 -10.19 14.26
CA ASP A 573 -3.32 -9.60 13.36
C ASP A 573 -2.03 -9.26 14.11
N ILE A 574 -2.12 -8.77 15.36
CA ILE A 574 -0.95 -8.59 16.23
C ILE A 574 -0.30 -9.93 16.58
N ASP A 575 -1.06 -11.00 16.80
CA ASP A 575 -0.52 -12.36 17.03
C ASP A 575 0.33 -12.84 15.84
N VAL A 576 -0.13 -12.61 14.61
CA VAL A 576 0.66 -12.90 13.40
C VAL A 576 2.00 -12.18 13.43
N ILE A 577 2.02 -10.88 13.78
CA ILE A 577 3.28 -10.12 13.88
C ILE A 577 4.15 -10.66 15.02
N PHE A 578 3.57 -10.96 16.18
CA PHE A 578 4.32 -11.45 17.33
C PHE A 578 4.97 -12.81 17.06
N VAL A 579 4.22 -13.71 16.43
CA VAL A 579 4.69 -15.04 16.01
C VAL A 579 5.77 -14.92 14.94
N ALA A 580 5.66 -13.99 13.98
CA ALA A 580 6.69 -13.74 12.98
C ALA A 580 8.01 -13.26 13.62
N ILE A 581 7.95 -12.23 14.47
CA ILE A 581 9.11 -11.70 15.21
C ILE A 581 9.76 -12.81 16.05
N THR A 582 8.96 -13.54 16.83
CA THR A 582 9.49 -14.55 17.77
C THR A 582 10.10 -15.76 17.04
N LYS A 583 9.56 -16.17 15.89
CA LYS A 583 10.14 -17.24 15.05
C LYS A 583 11.49 -16.86 14.44
N LEU A 584 11.67 -15.59 14.08
CA LEU A 584 12.93 -15.06 13.56
C LEU A 584 13.99 -14.88 14.67
N GLY A 585 13.56 -14.60 15.90
CA GLY A 585 14.40 -14.63 17.11
C GLY A 585 15.68 -13.79 16.98
N ALA A 586 16.83 -14.41 17.15
CA ALA A 586 18.14 -13.73 17.07
C ALA A 586 18.41 -13.05 15.72
N HIS A 587 17.86 -13.57 14.60
CA HIS A 587 17.98 -12.93 13.30
C HIS A 587 17.23 -11.60 13.26
N PHE A 588 16.04 -11.55 13.86
CA PHE A 588 15.27 -10.31 14.01
C PHE A 588 16.04 -9.26 14.82
N SER A 589 16.53 -9.63 16.00
CA SER A 589 17.31 -8.73 16.86
C SER A 589 18.55 -8.16 16.15
N LYS A 590 19.27 -8.99 15.38
CA LYS A 590 20.45 -8.55 14.61
C LYS A 590 20.08 -7.60 13.47
N ALA A 591 19.07 -7.93 12.68
CA ALA A 591 18.63 -7.09 11.56
C ALA A 591 18.08 -5.74 12.06
N LEU A 592 17.25 -5.76 13.11
CA LEU A 592 16.65 -4.56 13.71
C LEU A 592 17.70 -3.54 14.18
N ILE A 593 18.84 -3.98 14.73
CA ILE A 593 19.95 -3.09 15.14
C ILE A 593 20.58 -2.36 13.94
N ARG A 594 20.62 -2.98 12.75
CA ARG A 594 21.06 -2.34 11.51
C ARG A 594 19.97 -1.42 10.97
N THR A 595 18.73 -1.89 10.87
CA THR A 595 17.58 -1.12 10.36
C THR A 595 17.31 0.14 11.19
N ASP A 596 17.55 0.10 12.50
CA ASP A 596 17.47 1.25 13.41
C ASP A 596 18.56 2.32 13.15
N ARG A 597 19.62 1.99 12.40
CA ARG A 597 20.70 2.93 12.00
C ARG A 597 20.56 3.41 10.55
N GLU A 598 19.74 2.76 9.75
CA GLU A 598 19.50 3.14 8.36
C GLU A 598 18.54 4.35 8.30
N PRO A 599 18.96 5.49 7.72
CA PRO A 599 18.11 6.66 7.59
C PRO A 599 16.85 6.33 6.76
N TYR A 600 15.71 6.91 7.12
CA TYR A 600 14.46 6.68 6.41
C TYR A 600 13.55 7.90 6.54
N SER A 601 13.33 8.60 5.42
CA SER A 601 12.65 9.90 5.40
C SER A 601 11.42 9.91 4.48
N PRO A 602 10.28 9.33 4.93
CA PRO A 602 9.05 9.37 4.15
C PRO A 602 8.54 10.81 3.97
N CYS A 603 8.83 11.71 4.93
CA CYS A 603 8.58 13.14 4.79
C CYS A 603 9.30 13.76 3.59
N GLY A 604 10.57 13.41 3.39
CA GLY A 604 11.36 13.96 2.28
C GLY A 604 10.85 13.50 0.92
N TYR A 605 10.51 12.22 0.77
CA TYR A 605 9.83 11.74 -0.44
C TYR A 605 8.47 12.44 -0.65
N ASN A 606 7.64 12.58 0.38
CA ASN A 606 6.33 13.25 0.27
C ASN A 606 6.46 14.74 -0.08
N PHE A 607 7.47 15.43 0.46
CA PHE A 607 7.78 16.81 0.11
C PHE A 607 8.26 16.93 -1.35
N ILE A 608 9.08 15.99 -1.83
CA ILE A 608 9.55 15.98 -3.21
C ILE A 608 8.44 15.61 -4.20
N VAL A 609 7.51 14.70 -3.85
CA VAL A 609 6.26 14.49 -4.59
C VAL A 609 5.46 15.79 -4.69
N LEU A 610 5.33 16.53 -3.58
CA LEU A 610 4.62 17.81 -3.55
C LEU A 610 5.27 18.86 -4.48
N LEU A 611 6.59 18.99 -4.44
CA LEU A 611 7.32 19.89 -5.34
C LEU A 611 7.24 19.44 -6.81
N SER A 612 7.24 18.13 -7.06
CA SER A 612 7.15 17.57 -8.41
C SER A 612 5.86 17.96 -9.12
N ARG A 613 4.75 18.13 -8.38
CA ARG A 613 3.47 18.62 -8.92
C ARG A 613 3.54 20.02 -9.54
N PHE A 614 4.58 20.81 -9.27
CA PHE A 614 4.82 22.07 -9.98
C PHE A 614 5.30 21.88 -11.44
N PHE A 615 5.60 20.64 -11.83
CA PHE A 615 6.18 20.25 -13.11
C PHE A 615 5.44 19.08 -13.80
N VAL A 616 4.30 18.65 -13.27
CA VAL A 616 3.47 17.59 -13.86
C VAL A 616 2.45 18.22 -14.81
N HIS A 617 2.71 18.09 -16.12
CA HIS A 617 1.87 18.66 -17.19
C HIS A 617 0.86 17.66 -17.76
N TRP A 618 0.71 16.47 -17.16
CA TRP A 618 -0.14 15.41 -17.70
C TRP A 618 -1.60 15.85 -17.89
N ASN A 619 -2.08 16.72 -17.01
CA ASN A 619 -3.42 17.31 -16.97
C ASN A 619 -3.42 18.83 -17.31
N ASP A 620 -2.33 19.37 -17.87
CA ASP A 620 -2.28 20.76 -18.33
C ASP A 620 -3.40 20.99 -19.37
N PRO A 621 -4.28 22.00 -19.22
CA PRO A 621 -5.31 22.33 -20.19
C PRO A 621 -4.81 22.52 -21.63
N GLU A 622 -3.55 22.84 -21.89
CA GLU A 622 -2.96 22.87 -23.24
C GLU A 622 -2.65 21.46 -23.77
N VAL A 623 -2.04 20.61 -22.94
CA VAL A 623 -1.78 19.19 -23.24
C VAL A 623 -3.10 18.43 -23.41
N LEU A 624 -4.09 18.71 -22.57
CA LEU A 624 -5.46 18.19 -22.69
C LEU A 624 -6.19 18.78 -23.89
N ARG A 625 -6.01 20.06 -24.27
CA ARG A 625 -6.58 20.60 -25.53
C ARG A 625 -5.99 19.92 -26.77
N ALA A 626 -4.69 19.61 -26.77
CA ALA A 626 -4.04 18.85 -27.83
C ALA A 626 -4.51 17.38 -27.93
N ARG A 627 -4.99 16.78 -26.82
CA ARG A 627 -5.62 15.44 -26.79
C ARG A 627 -7.11 15.49 -27.15
N ASN A 628 -7.86 16.39 -26.52
CA ASN A 628 -9.32 16.51 -26.61
C ASN A 628 -9.82 16.97 -27.99
N THR A 629 -8.95 17.49 -28.85
CA THR A 629 -9.25 17.69 -30.28
C THR A 629 -9.50 16.37 -31.04
N LYS A 630 -9.28 15.21 -30.43
CA LYS A 630 -9.61 13.88 -31.00
C LYS A 630 -10.46 12.97 -30.10
N LEU A 631 -10.58 13.25 -28.81
CA LEU A 631 -11.25 12.37 -27.84
C LEU A 631 -12.16 13.14 -26.88
N LEU A 632 -13.43 13.33 -27.28
CA LEU A 632 -14.54 13.48 -26.33
C LEU A 632 -15.47 12.27 -26.47
N PRO A 633 -15.34 11.23 -25.62
CA PRO A 633 -16.43 10.28 -25.46
C PRO A 633 -17.62 11.02 -24.82
N ALA A 634 -18.80 10.85 -25.39
CA ALA A 634 -20.01 11.35 -24.77
C ALA A 634 -20.28 10.59 -23.46
N GLU A 635 -20.57 11.32 -22.38
CA GLU A 635 -20.91 10.76 -21.08
C GLU A 635 -22.04 9.72 -21.23
N ALA A 636 -21.81 8.50 -20.73
CA ALA A 636 -22.77 7.42 -20.74
C ALA A 636 -23.26 7.16 -19.30
N VAL A 637 -24.54 7.43 -19.04
CA VAL A 637 -25.20 7.09 -17.78
C VAL A 637 -25.84 5.72 -17.92
N ILE A 638 -25.50 4.78 -17.03
CA ILE A 638 -26.17 3.49 -16.95
C ILE A 638 -27.27 3.60 -15.88
N ASP A 639 -28.53 3.48 -16.29
CA ASP A 639 -29.67 3.44 -15.37
C ASP A 639 -29.67 2.15 -14.52
N ARG A 640 -30.44 2.15 -13.42
CA ARG A 640 -30.58 0.99 -12.52
C ARG A 640 -31.15 -0.28 -13.17
N ASP A 641 -31.73 -0.16 -14.36
CA ASP A 641 -32.23 -1.28 -15.18
C ASP A 641 -31.22 -1.77 -16.24
N GLY A 642 -30.02 -1.19 -16.27
CA GLY A 642 -28.97 -1.49 -17.25
C GLY A 642 -29.05 -0.67 -18.54
N THR A 643 -30.01 0.25 -18.68
CA THR A 643 -30.16 1.06 -19.90
C THR A 643 -29.07 2.14 -20.00
N VAL A 644 -28.32 2.15 -21.10
CA VAL A 644 -27.25 3.14 -21.33
C VAL A 644 -27.82 4.38 -22.03
N ARG A 645 -27.80 5.54 -21.36
CA ARG A 645 -28.17 6.85 -21.92
C ARG A 645 -26.94 7.67 -22.26
N ARG A 646 -26.89 8.20 -23.48
CA ARG A 646 -25.85 9.13 -23.94
C ARG A 646 -26.25 10.56 -23.61
N ILE A 647 -25.44 11.24 -22.79
CA ILE A 647 -25.52 12.68 -22.54
C ILE A 647 -24.67 13.40 -23.59
N VAL A 648 -25.22 14.45 -24.20
CA VAL A 648 -24.49 15.32 -25.13
C VAL A 648 -24.54 16.76 -24.58
N PRO A 649 -23.39 17.44 -24.42
CA PRO A 649 -23.37 18.86 -24.05
C PRO A 649 -23.95 19.70 -25.20
N ILE A 650 -24.84 20.64 -24.88
CA ILE A 650 -25.40 21.58 -25.86
C ILE A 650 -24.37 22.68 -26.13
N THR A 651 -23.91 22.80 -27.37
CA THR A 651 -23.16 23.97 -27.83
C THR A 651 -24.13 25.10 -28.26
N PRO A 652 -23.73 26.38 -28.25
CA PRO A 652 -24.65 27.52 -28.48
C PRO A 652 -25.36 27.54 -29.83
N ASP A 653 -24.84 26.78 -30.79
CA ASP A 653 -25.18 26.64 -32.19
C ASP A 653 -26.01 25.36 -32.51
N MET A 654 -26.33 24.55 -31.50
CA MET A 654 -26.97 23.24 -31.70
C MET A 654 -28.51 23.33 -31.77
N GLU A 655 -29.10 23.11 -32.95
CA GLU A 655 -30.56 23.04 -33.12
C GLU A 655 -31.20 21.82 -32.41
N LEU A 656 -32.15 22.08 -31.52
CA LEU A 656 -32.87 21.03 -30.77
C LEU A 656 -34.06 20.49 -31.57
N LYS A 657 -34.05 19.18 -31.86
CA LYS A 657 -35.19 18.51 -32.52
C LYS A 657 -36.43 18.44 -31.61
N PRO A 658 -37.66 18.50 -32.15
CA PRO A 658 -38.89 18.33 -31.38
C PRO A 658 -38.90 17.02 -30.55
N GLY A 659 -39.38 17.10 -29.31
CA GLY A 659 -39.48 15.96 -28.39
C GLY A 659 -38.29 15.76 -27.45
N VAL A 660 -37.20 16.52 -27.60
CA VAL A 660 -36.05 16.48 -26.68
C VAL A 660 -36.39 17.15 -25.34
N LYS A 661 -36.10 16.47 -24.22
CA LYS A 661 -36.22 17.03 -22.86
C LYS A 661 -34.85 17.53 -22.37
N MET A 662 -34.78 18.79 -21.96
CA MET A 662 -33.62 19.36 -21.27
C MET A 662 -33.69 19.09 -19.77
N TYR A 663 -32.53 18.78 -19.17
CA TYR A 663 -32.37 18.64 -17.73
C TYR A 663 -31.30 19.62 -17.23
N LYS A 664 -31.58 20.32 -16.11
CA LYS A 664 -30.66 21.26 -15.47
C LYS A 664 -29.89 20.54 -14.37
N LYS A 665 -28.55 20.49 -14.46
CA LYS A 665 -27.71 19.96 -13.39
C LYS A 665 -27.85 20.85 -12.16
N ILE A 666 -28.55 20.36 -11.13
CA ILE A 666 -28.68 21.06 -9.85
C ILE A 666 -27.37 20.86 -9.08
N LYS A 667 -26.49 21.87 -9.04
CA LYS A 667 -25.44 21.92 -8.02
C LYS A 667 -26.11 22.03 -6.65
N ARG A 668 -25.74 21.17 -5.70
CA ARG A 668 -26.06 21.42 -4.29
C ARG A 668 -25.34 22.70 -3.85
N PRO A 669 -26.01 23.60 -3.11
CA PRO A 669 -25.34 24.72 -2.45
C PRO A 669 -24.82 24.26 -1.10
N ASP A 670 -23.55 23.84 -1.05
CA ASP A 670 -22.87 23.62 0.23
C ASP A 670 -22.40 24.99 0.75
N ASN A 671 -22.98 25.44 1.86
CA ASN A 671 -22.40 26.30 2.90
C ASN A 671 -23.50 26.86 3.83
N ILE A 672 -23.62 26.30 5.02
CA ILE A 672 -24.04 27.05 6.21
C ILE A 672 -22.93 26.89 7.23
N LEU A 673 -22.23 27.99 7.51
CA LEU A 673 -21.28 28.10 8.61
C LEU A 673 -22.03 27.95 9.93
N ILE A 674 -21.53 27.06 10.81
CA ILE A 674 -21.91 27.05 12.23
C ILE A 674 -20.62 27.16 13.04
N ASN A 675 -20.26 28.40 13.35
CA ASN A 675 -19.45 28.73 14.51
C ASN A 675 -20.32 29.61 15.40
N ASP A 676 -20.78 29.08 16.53
CA ASP A 676 -20.93 29.88 17.74
C ASP A 676 -20.91 28.98 18.98
N VAL A 677 -20.26 29.47 20.03
CA VAL A 677 -19.88 28.70 21.23
C VAL A 677 -20.80 29.04 22.39
N VAL A 678 -21.53 28.06 22.93
CA VAL A 678 -22.08 28.12 24.29
C VAL A 678 -22.03 26.72 24.94
N LYS A 679 -21.44 26.58 26.13
CA LYS A 679 -21.53 25.38 26.99
C LYS A 679 -22.67 25.54 28.04
N PRO A 680 -22.90 24.61 28.99
CA PRO A 680 -24.14 23.86 29.06
C PRO A 680 -25.09 24.29 30.20
N ASN A 681 -26.17 23.51 30.34
CA ASN A 681 -27.10 23.37 31.47
C ASN A 681 -28.46 24.08 31.44
N ASP A 682 -29.38 23.38 32.12
CA ASP A 682 -30.68 23.74 32.66
C ASP A 682 -31.89 23.92 31.72
N GLY A 683 -32.71 22.87 31.69
CA GLY A 683 -34.00 22.98 32.38
C GLY A 683 -35.25 23.33 31.56
N SER A 684 -36.03 22.28 31.27
CA SER A 684 -37.48 22.27 30.97
C SER A 684 -37.94 22.51 29.51
N PRO A 685 -39.09 21.92 29.09
CA PRO A 685 -39.53 21.92 27.70
C PRO A 685 -40.70 22.88 27.43
N ARG A 686 -40.71 23.58 26.28
CA ARG A 686 -41.93 24.22 25.76
C ARG A 686 -42.17 24.01 24.26
N LYS A 687 -43.46 23.85 23.97
CA LYS A 687 -44.09 23.59 22.66
C LYS A 687 -44.13 24.88 21.82
N GLY A 688 -44.29 24.74 20.50
CA GLY A 688 -45.23 25.63 19.79
C GLY A 688 -44.82 26.28 18.46
N SER A 689 -45.06 25.55 17.38
CA SER A 689 -45.69 26.05 16.14
C SER A 689 -44.86 26.78 15.06
N PRO A 690 -45.31 26.72 13.77
CA PRO A 690 -44.48 27.08 12.61
C PRO A 690 -45.01 28.26 11.78
N ARG A 691 -44.12 28.91 11.03
CA ARG A 691 -44.30 29.52 9.68
C ARG A 691 -43.19 30.54 9.42
N ILE A 692 -42.59 30.50 8.24
CA ILE A 692 -42.43 31.64 7.30
C ILE A 692 -41.92 31.08 5.97
N LEU A 693 -42.65 31.38 4.89
CA LEU A 693 -42.35 30.92 3.55
C LEU A 693 -42.81 32.03 2.58
N LYS A 694 -41.88 32.87 2.10
CA LYS A 694 -41.96 33.73 0.89
C LYS A 694 -40.88 34.82 0.89
N LYS A 695 -39.96 34.76 -0.09
CA LYS A 695 -39.51 35.85 -0.99
C LYS A 695 -38.07 35.60 -1.46
N ILE A 696 -37.91 34.93 -2.60
CA ILE A 696 -36.88 35.27 -3.59
C ILE A 696 -37.55 35.20 -4.97
N LYS A 697 -37.68 36.35 -5.62
CA LYS A 697 -37.98 36.50 -7.04
C LYS A 697 -37.04 37.58 -7.55
N ASN A 698 -36.49 37.36 -8.75
CA ASN A 698 -35.68 38.29 -9.54
C ASN A 698 -34.25 38.56 -9.01
N ALA A 699 -33.28 37.82 -9.55
CA ALA A 699 -31.96 38.34 -9.93
C ALA A 699 -31.35 37.43 -11.02
N ASP A 700 -31.15 38.03 -12.19
CA ASP A 700 -30.18 37.77 -13.28
C ASP A 700 -30.00 36.41 -13.97
N SER A 701 -29.84 36.55 -15.29
CA SER A 701 -29.74 35.50 -16.29
C SER A 701 -28.29 35.24 -16.70
N GLU A 702 -27.67 34.21 -16.13
CA GLU A 702 -26.48 33.58 -16.71
C GLU A 702 -26.88 32.34 -17.53
N LYS A 703 -26.53 32.32 -18.82
CA LYS A 703 -26.68 31.13 -19.68
C LYS A 703 -25.69 30.04 -19.24
N LYS A 704 -26.12 29.14 -18.36
CA LYS A 704 -25.37 27.92 -18.00
C LYS A 704 -25.73 26.79 -18.98
N PRO A 705 -24.75 25.97 -19.42
CA PRO A 705 -24.99 24.93 -20.42
C PRO A 705 -26.02 23.91 -19.92
N GLY A 706 -26.98 23.60 -20.79
CA GLY A 706 -27.94 22.51 -20.61
C GLY A 706 -27.45 21.22 -21.26
N TYR A 707 -28.10 20.11 -20.93
CA TYR A 707 -27.79 18.79 -21.51
C TYR A 707 -29.04 18.17 -22.14
N VAL A 708 -28.82 17.40 -23.20
CA VAL A 708 -29.85 16.66 -23.94
C VAL A 708 -29.75 15.17 -23.64
N ILE A 709 -30.91 14.54 -23.41
CA ILE A 709 -31.05 13.08 -23.37
C ILE A 709 -31.76 12.62 -24.66
N LYS A 710 -31.11 11.75 -25.44
CA LYS A 710 -31.74 10.99 -26.52
C LYS A 710 -32.17 9.63 -25.99
N VAL A 711 -33.43 9.27 -26.15
CA VAL A 711 -33.97 7.95 -25.76
C VAL A 711 -34.25 7.15 -27.02
N GLU A 712 -33.57 6.02 -27.20
CA GLU A 712 -33.90 5.02 -28.21
C GLU A 712 -34.65 3.88 -27.50
N LYS A 713 -35.91 3.66 -27.88
CA LYS A 713 -36.74 2.60 -27.30
C LYS A 713 -36.41 1.26 -27.95
N SER A 714 -36.13 0.24 -27.14
CA SER A 714 -36.21 -1.15 -27.57
C SER A 714 -37.59 -1.72 -27.22
N ASP A 715 -38.28 -2.29 -28.20
CA ASP A 715 -39.62 -2.86 -28.00
C ASP A 715 -39.55 -4.24 -27.31
N LYS A 716 -39.47 -4.23 -25.97
CA LYS A 716 -39.84 -5.39 -25.14
C LYS A 716 -40.62 -4.92 -23.90
N LYS A 717 -41.91 -5.26 -23.84
CA LYS A 717 -42.69 -5.19 -22.59
C LYS A 717 -42.24 -6.34 -21.67
N ILE A 718 -41.84 -6.01 -20.45
CA ILE A 718 -41.80 -6.96 -19.33
C ILE A 718 -42.62 -6.34 -18.20
N ASP A 719 -43.55 -7.12 -17.65
CA ASP A 719 -44.42 -6.74 -16.54
C ASP A 719 -43.79 -7.21 -15.22
N THR A 720 -43.55 -6.29 -14.29
CA THR A 720 -43.00 -6.58 -12.96
C THR A 720 -43.78 -5.88 -11.86
N ARG A 721 -44.91 -6.48 -11.49
CA ARG A 721 -45.51 -6.29 -10.16
C ARG A 721 -44.69 -7.05 -9.11
N GLN A 722 -43.91 -6.35 -8.29
CA GLN A 722 -43.58 -6.83 -6.95
C GLN A 722 -43.78 -5.75 -5.88
N ARG A 723 -44.27 -6.19 -4.72
CA ARG A 723 -44.70 -5.34 -3.61
C ARG A 723 -43.50 -4.84 -2.82
N VAL A 724 -43.54 -3.57 -2.45
CA VAL A 724 -42.76 -3.05 -1.31
C VAL A 724 -43.33 -3.66 -0.03
N ILE A 725 -42.50 -4.37 0.72
CA ILE A 725 -42.67 -4.52 2.16
C ILE A 725 -41.56 -3.69 2.78
N ALA A 726 -41.95 -2.57 3.38
CA ALA A 726 -41.06 -1.78 4.22
C ALA A 726 -41.18 -2.28 5.66
N THR A 727 -40.03 -2.40 6.32
CA THR A 727 -39.95 -2.47 7.78
C THR A 727 -38.96 -1.37 8.18
N GLU A 728 -39.41 -0.39 8.96
CA GLU A 728 -38.54 0.63 9.53
C GLU A 728 -37.89 0.12 10.82
N VAL A 729 -36.60 0.40 10.96
CA VAL A 729 -35.72 0.37 12.16
C VAL A 729 -35.88 -0.83 13.11
#